data_AF-A0A0L9UXE1-F1
#
_entry.id   AF-A0A0L9UXE1-F1
#
_cell.length_a   1.000
_cell.length_b   1.000
_cell.length_c   1.000
_cell.angle_alpha   90.00
_cell.angle_beta   90.00
_cell.angle_gamma   90.00
#
_symmetry.space_group_name_H-M   'P 1'
#
loop_
_entity.id
_entity.type
_entity.pdbx_description
1 polymer ?
#
loop_
_entity_poly.entity_id
_entity_poly.type
_entity_poly.pdbx_seq_one_letter_code
_entity_poly.pdbx_strand_id
1 'polypeptide(L)'
;MEPPNFFDLLAKDLLYAILDHIRDDPFAPKFFSQACKSFYALESTHRTALKPRRLDFLPRASRRYPSILHLDLTLCPCVDDFALKALSLAWRSSLRSLDLSRCRLFSHVGLSALALNCTYLVEVDLSNRPDLTDVAAKAIAEAVNLERLRLGRCKGITDMGIGCIAVKCGRLRHVVLRWCIRVTDFGVGLIAIKCKEIRSLDLSYMPITERCLNHILQLEHLEDLVLEHCLGIEDHGLATLQANCKSLKMLNLSKCQNIGHIGIASLTNGAQNLEKLILSSSLVVTTDLAKCLQSFPRLQLVKLDGCLGVESGLKAIGYSCNSLKELNLSKCVGVTDENVSFLVKTNKNLEKLDITCCRTLTPEFIPNLTNSCLRLTSLRMESCSLISREGFLFIGQCQLLEELDVTDTEIDDIGLCSISRCTKLSSLKLGICLMITDKGLKHIANSCSELKNLDLYRSSRITDEGIIAISLGCPSLTVVNIAYNSNITDSSLAFLSKCQKLRTLEVRGCPHISPQGLSNIVAGCKNLETLDLKKCRKINDAGMIQLAQHSQSLKQIKLSYCSVTDVGLIALASISCLQYISIFHVEGLTSNGLVAFLLACQSLTKAKFHACFESLIPQQILKYMEARGCVLVWREKTFESSWYLLDISALY
;
A
#
# COMPACT_ATOMS: atom_id res chain seq x y z
N MET A 1 30.55 -31.79 31.12
CA MET A 1 29.86 -30.50 31.25
C MET A 1 29.91 -29.84 29.90
N GLU A 2 28.78 -29.54 29.28
CA GLU A 2 28.79 -28.68 28.08
C GLU A 2 29.38 -27.31 28.46
N PRO A 3 30.22 -26.71 27.60
CA PRO A 3 30.74 -25.37 27.86
C PRO A 3 29.58 -24.37 27.98
N PRO A 4 29.67 -23.37 28.88
CA PRO A 4 28.64 -22.35 29.00
C PRO A 4 28.44 -21.67 27.66
N ASN A 5 27.19 -21.51 27.26
CA ASN A 5 26.85 -20.86 26.00
C ASN A 5 27.38 -19.41 26.01
N PHE A 6 28.13 -19.03 24.98
CA PHE A 6 28.69 -17.70 24.82
C PHE A 6 27.66 -16.58 25.01
N PHE A 7 26.40 -16.80 24.60
CA PHE A 7 25.32 -15.83 24.77
C PHE A 7 24.93 -15.58 26.24
N ASP A 8 25.13 -16.55 27.13
CA ASP A 8 24.84 -16.40 28.56
C ASP A 8 25.90 -15.52 29.28
N LEU A 9 27.03 -15.22 28.61
CA LEU A 9 28.09 -14.33 29.10
C LEU A 9 27.93 -12.87 28.66
N LEU A 10 27.02 -12.58 27.72
CA LEU A 10 26.79 -11.23 27.22
C LEU A 10 25.93 -10.41 28.19
N ALA A 11 26.27 -9.13 28.36
CA ALA A 11 25.43 -8.18 29.09
C ALA A 11 24.05 -8.03 28.40
N LYS A 12 23.00 -7.77 29.19
CA LYS A 12 21.62 -7.66 28.69
C LYS A 12 21.47 -6.62 27.57
N ASP A 13 22.20 -5.50 27.65
CA ASP A 13 22.12 -4.42 26.67
C ASP A 13 22.66 -4.83 25.30
N LEU A 14 23.72 -5.66 25.27
CA LEU A 14 24.26 -6.23 24.03
C LEU A 14 23.28 -7.25 23.43
N LEU A 15 22.62 -8.06 24.26
CA LEU A 15 21.59 -9.01 23.82
C LEU A 15 20.36 -8.29 23.26
N TYR A 16 19.99 -7.12 23.81
CA TYR A 16 18.95 -6.26 23.25
C TYR A 16 19.35 -5.64 21.91
N ALA A 17 20.59 -5.17 21.76
CA ALA A 17 21.10 -4.66 20.49
C ALA A 17 21.09 -5.74 19.39
N ILE A 18 21.41 -6.99 19.74
CA ILE A 18 21.30 -8.15 18.84
C ILE A 18 19.83 -8.39 18.48
N LEU A 19 18.91 -8.43 19.46
CA LEU A 19 17.48 -8.60 19.24
C LEU A 19 16.89 -7.53 18.31
N ASP A 20 17.34 -6.29 18.44
CA ASP A 20 16.89 -5.18 17.60
C ASP A 20 17.44 -5.29 16.18
N HIS A 21 18.66 -5.79 15.98
CA HIS A 21 19.23 -6.05 14.65
C HIS A 21 18.53 -7.21 13.91
N ILE A 22 18.09 -8.24 14.63
CA ILE A 22 17.48 -9.43 14.01
C ILE A 22 15.95 -9.34 13.89
N ARG A 23 15.33 -8.26 14.37
CA ARG A 23 13.87 -8.10 14.45
C ARG A 23 13.17 -8.23 13.08
N ASP A 24 13.87 -7.86 12.01
CA ASP A 24 13.36 -7.89 10.63
C ASP A 24 13.54 -9.23 9.92
N ASP A 25 14.32 -10.16 10.49
CA ASP A 25 14.43 -11.53 10.00
C ASP A 25 13.39 -12.43 10.72
N PRO A 26 12.36 -12.93 10.00
CA PRO A 26 11.31 -13.75 10.60
C PRO A 26 11.79 -15.11 11.13
N PHE A 27 12.98 -15.57 10.72
CA PHE A 27 13.54 -16.85 11.15
C PHE A 27 14.60 -16.70 12.24
N ALA A 28 15.26 -15.54 12.35
CA ALA A 28 16.32 -15.31 13.33
C ALA A 28 15.88 -15.55 14.78
N PRO A 29 14.69 -15.10 15.26
CA PRO A 29 14.24 -15.41 16.61
C PRO A 29 14.14 -16.92 16.88
N LYS A 30 13.72 -17.71 15.87
CA LYS A 30 13.62 -19.16 15.98
C LYS A 30 15.01 -19.80 16.07
N PHE A 31 15.96 -19.39 15.22
CA PHE A 31 17.33 -19.92 15.25
C PHE A 31 18.09 -19.52 16.54
N PHE A 32 17.99 -18.27 16.97
CA PHE A 32 18.59 -17.81 18.23
C PHE A 32 17.98 -18.49 19.45
N SER A 33 16.68 -18.78 19.40
CA SER A 33 16.00 -19.51 20.47
C SER A 33 16.42 -20.97 20.61
N GLN A 34 16.93 -21.58 19.53
CA GLN A 34 17.52 -22.92 19.56
C GLN A 34 18.94 -22.90 20.15
N ALA A 35 19.65 -21.78 20.00
CA ALA A 35 20.97 -21.61 20.56
C ALA A 35 20.91 -21.32 22.07
N CYS A 36 19.98 -20.49 22.57
CA CYS A 36 20.02 -19.98 23.94
C CYS A 36 18.63 -19.90 24.62
N LYS A 37 18.46 -20.55 25.79
CA LYS A 37 17.18 -20.55 26.54
C LYS A 37 16.91 -19.22 27.25
N SER A 38 17.95 -18.51 27.73
CA SER A 38 17.80 -17.20 28.39
C SER A 38 17.28 -16.13 27.41
N PHE A 39 17.49 -16.33 26.12
CA PHE A 39 16.98 -15.50 25.04
C PHE A 39 15.45 -15.43 24.98
N TYR A 40 14.74 -16.52 25.27
CA TYR A 40 13.27 -16.49 25.32
C TYR A 40 12.78 -15.52 26.41
N ALA A 41 13.42 -15.53 27.58
CA ALA A 41 13.07 -14.63 28.67
C ALA A 41 13.40 -13.17 28.32
N LEU A 42 14.57 -12.93 27.71
CA LEU A 42 15.01 -11.60 27.28
C LEU A 42 14.16 -11.02 26.15
N GLU A 43 13.85 -11.81 25.12
CA GLU A 43 12.93 -11.45 24.04
C GLU A 43 11.56 -11.11 24.60
N SER A 44 11.09 -11.91 25.57
CA SER A 44 9.82 -11.69 26.27
C SER A 44 9.78 -10.32 26.96
N THR A 45 10.86 -9.92 27.60
CA THR A 45 10.93 -8.64 28.33
C THR A 45 11.27 -7.45 27.43
N HIS A 46 11.96 -7.68 26.30
CA HIS A 46 12.39 -6.65 25.35
C HIS A 46 11.37 -6.36 24.25
N ARG A 47 10.44 -7.28 23.99
CA ARG A 47 9.41 -7.08 22.96
C ARG A 47 8.58 -5.85 23.31
N THR A 48 8.62 -4.86 22.40
CA THR A 48 7.86 -3.61 22.51
C THR A 48 6.66 -3.53 21.59
N ALA A 49 6.54 -4.42 20.61
CA ALA A 49 5.44 -4.44 19.64
C ALA A 49 4.77 -5.81 19.57
N LEU A 50 3.43 -5.80 19.53
CA LEU A 50 2.63 -7.01 19.43
C LEU A 50 1.49 -6.82 18.43
N LYS A 51 1.33 -7.79 17.53
CA LYS A 51 0.20 -7.90 16.60
C LYS A 51 -0.45 -9.27 16.74
N PRO A 52 -1.31 -9.48 17.74
CA PRO A 52 -1.98 -10.75 17.96
C PRO A 52 -2.88 -11.09 16.76
N ARG A 53 -2.84 -12.36 16.33
CA ARG A 53 -3.76 -12.86 15.29
C ARG A 53 -5.10 -13.33 15.85
N ARG A 54 -5.17 -13.56 17.16
CA ARG A 54 -6.36 -14.04 17.87
C ARG A 54 -6.44 -13.39 19.24
N LEU A 55 -7.67 -13.05 19.64
CA LEU A 55 -7.96 -12.39 20.90
C LEU A 55 -7.63 -13.28 22.12
N ASP A 56 -7.89 -14.59 22.02
CA ASP A 56 -7.67 -15.57 23.10
C ASP A 56 -6.22 -15.64 23.61
N PHE A 57 -5.26 -15.16 22.82
CA PHE A 57 -3.85 -15.14 23.22
C PHE A 57 -3.47 -13.91 24.05
N LEU A 58 -4.29 -12.86 24.08
CA LEU A 58 -3.99 -11.64 24.84
C LEU A 58 -3.70 -11.91 26.32
N PRO A 59 -4.46 -12.74 27.06
CA PRO A 59 -4.18 -13.00 28.48
C PRO A 59 -2.88 -13.79 28.73
N ARG A 60 -2.41 -14.56 27.75
CA ARG A 60 -1.10 -15.23 27.82
C ARG A 60 0.01 -14.29 27.40
N ALA A 61 -0.25 -13.48 26.37
CA ALA A 61 0.68 -12.49 25.85
C ALA A 61 0.96 -11.38 26.86
N SER A 62 -0.02 -10.94 27.64
CA SER A 62 0.20 -9.92 28.69
C SER A 62 1.16 -10.39 29.78
N ARG A 63 1.05 -11.66 30.20
CA ARG A 63 1.96 -12.28 31.17
C ARG A 63 3.36 -12.49 30.61
N ARG A 64 3.44 -12.82 29.32
CA ARG A 64 4.70 -13.06 28.63
C ARG A 64 5.42 -11.74 28.32
N TYR A 65 4.72 -10.77 27.76
CA TYR A 65 5.27 -9.52 27.24
C TYR A 65 4.77 -8.33 28.07
N PRO A 66 5.43 -7.98 29.19
CA PRO A 66 4.96 -6.92 30.08
C PRO A 66 5.20 -5.50 29.53
N SER A 67 6.17 -5.33 28.62
CA SER A 67 6.68 -4.03 28.18
C SER A 67 6.17 -3.60 26.79
N ILE A 68 4.97 -4.04 26.39
CA ILE A 68 4.39 -3.68 25.09
C ILE A 68 4.11 -2.17 25.03
N LEU A 69 4.74 -1.50 24.08
CA LEU A 69 4.53 -0.09 23.75
C LEU A 69 3.54 0.09 22.60
N HIS A 70 3.56 -0.82 21.63
CA HIS A 70 2.75 -0.77 20.41
C HIS A 70 1.90 -2.04 20.28
N LEU A 71 0.57 -1.88 20.32
CA LEU A 71 -0.37 -2.97 20.17
C LEU A 71 -1.23 -2.77 18.92
N ASP A 72 -1.10 -3.67 17.95
CA ASP A 72 -1.90 -3.67 16.72
C ASP A 72 -2.95 -4.78 16.81
N LEU A 73 -4.22 -4.38 16.96
CA LEU A 73 -5.37 -5.29 17.04
C LEU A 73 -6.16 -5.34 15.72
N THR A 74 -5.59 -4.89 14.60
CA THR A 74 -6.27 -4.92 13.29
C THR A 74 -6.63 -6.33 12.81
N LEU A 75 -5.99 -7.35 13.38
CA LEU A 75 -6.28 -8.77 13.13
C LEU A 75 -7.20 -9.40 14.18
N CYS A 76 -7.64 -8.64 15.18
CA CYS A 76 -8.54 -9.08 16.24
C CYS A 76 -9.83 -8.24 16.23
N PRO A 77 -10.67 -8.32 15.19
CA PRO A 77 -11.82 -7.41 15.03
C PRO A 77 -12.91 -7.59 16.11
N CYS A 78 -12.82 -8.63 16.93
CA CYS A 78 -13.79 -8.96 17.99
C CYS A 78 -13.40 -8.41 19.36
N VAL A 79 -12.46 -7.46 19.43
CA VAL A 79 -12.16 -6.74 20.67
C VAL A 79 -13.44 -6.02 21.12
N ASP A 80 -13.95 -6.46 22.26
CA ASP A 80 -15.07 -5.86 22.99
C ASP A 80 -14.57 -5.01 24.18
N ASP A 81 -15.51 -4.45 24.95
CA ASP A 81 -15.17 -3.61 26.11
C ASP A 81 -14.44 -4.39 27.22
N PHE A 82 -14.75 -5.68 27.39
CA PHE A 82 -14.11 -6.51 28.41
C PHE A 82 -12.64 -6.77 28.06
N ALA A 83 -12.37 -7.13 26.81
CA ALA A 83 -11.02 -7.31 26.30
C ALA A 83 -10.22 -6.00 26.35
N LEU A 84 -10.84 -4.87 25.99
CA LEU A 84 -10.20 -3.56 26.03
C LEU A 84 -9.89 -3.12 27.47
N LYS A 85 -10.76 -3.43 28.43
CA LYS A 85 -10.48 -3.22 29.85
C LYS A 85 -9.33 -4.11 30.33
N ALA A 86 -9.35 -5.40 29.99
CA ALA A 86 -8.32 -6.35 30.41
C ALA A 86 -6.93 -5.95 29.87
N LEU A 87 -6.84 -5.55 28.60
CA LEU A 87 -5.57 -5.10 28.02
C LEU A 87 -5.09 -3.77 28.61
N SER A 88 -6.02 -2.85 28.92
CA SER A 88 -5.65 -1.57 29.52
C SER A 88 -5.03 -1.76 30.91
N LEU A 89 -5.47 -2.77 31.66
CA LEU A 89 -4.88 -3.14 32.95
C LEU A 89 -3.53 -3.85 32.76
N ALA A 90 -3.42 -4.72 31.75
CA ALA A 90 -2.21 -5.48 31.48
C ALA A 90 -1.01 -4.58 31.11
N TRP A 91 -1.24 -3.54 30.31
CA TRP A 91 -0.18 -2.67 29.77
C TRP A 91 -0.33 -1.21 30.21
N ARG A 92 -0.94 -0.97 31.38
CA ARG A 92 -1.23 0.38 31.91
C ARG A 92 -0.01 1.32 31.97
N SER A 93 1.17 0.78 32.24
CA SER A 93 2.41 1.54 32.45
C SER A 93 3.32 1.63 31.23
N SER A 94 2.97 0.96 30.13
CA SER A 94 3.84 0.81 28.96
C SER A 94 3.16 1.18 27.64
N LEU A 95 1.85 0.96 27.50
CA LEU A 95 1.16 1.13 26.23
C LEU A 95 1.19 2.61 25.77
N ARG A 96 1.81 2.82 24.59
CA ARG A 96 1.93 4.13 23.94
C ARG A 96 1.13 4.24 22.66
N SER A 97 0.89 3.13 21.96
CA SER A 97 0.20 3.13 20.67
C SER A 97 -0.75 1.94 20.57
N LEU A 98 -1.98 2.20 20.13
CA LEU A 98 -3.01 1.19 19.96
C LEU A 98 -3.76 1.37 18.62
N ASP A 99 -3.78 0.32 17.80
CA ASP A 99 -4.59 0.28 16.56
C ASP A 99 -5.82 -0.61 16.73
N LEU A 100 -7.00 0.03 16.74
CA LEU A 100 -8.33 -0.59 16.81
C LEU A 100 -9.11 -0.40 15.50
N SER A 101 -8.48 0.04 14.40
CA SER A 101 -9.13 0.48 13.15
C SER A 101 -9.94 -0.59 12.40
N ARG A 102 -9.89 -1.85 12.87
CA ARG A 102 -10.70 -2.96 12.37
C ARG A 102 -11.53 -3.66 13.47
N CYS A 103 -11.45 -3.21 14.71
CA CYS A 103 -12.17 -3.77 15.86
C CYS A 103 -13.58 -3.21 15.92
N ARG A 104 -14.61 -4.07 15.95
CA ARG A 104 -16.01 -3.63 15.75
C ARG A 104 -16.93 -3.69 16.97
N LEU A 105 -16.47 -4.28 18.07
CA LEU A 105 -17.36 -4.66 19.18
C LEU A 105 -17.16 -3.81 20.45
N PHE A 106 -16.13 -2.97 20.52
CA PHE A 106 -15.93 -2.07 21.65
C PHE A 106 -16.81 -0.81 21.53
N SER A 107 -17.13 -0.23 22.68
CA SER A 107 -17.91 0.99 22.85
C SER A 107 -17.12 2.06 23.62
N HIS A 108 -17.80 3.13 24.03
CA HIS A 108 -17.23 4.17 24.88
C HIS A 108 -16.79 3.64 26.26
N VAL A 109 -17.37 2.55 26.75
CA VAL A 109 -17.03 1.96 28.07
C VAL A 109 -15.60 1.42 28.05
N GLY A 110 -15.24 0.64 27.04
CA GLY A 110 -13.89 0.13 26.88
C GLY A 110 -12.88 1.25 26.59
N LEU A 111 -13.24 2.24 25.77
CA LEU A 111 -12.38 3.40 25.51
C LEU A 111 -12.11 4.23 26.76
N SER A 112 -13.11 4.41 27.62
CA SER A 112 -12.93 5.12 28.89
C SER A 112 -11.98 4.36 29.82
N ALA A 113 -12.13 3.03 29.93
CA ALA A 113 -11.21 2.20 30.69
C ALA A 113 -9.78 2.29 30.14
N LEU A 114 -9.62 2.27 28.82
CA LEU A 114 -8.33 2.44 28.15
C LEU A 114 -7.69 3.78 28.49
N ALA A 115 -8.42 4.88 28.29
CA ALA A 115 -7.90 6.23 28.47
C ALA A 115 -7.52 6.52 29.93
N LEU A 116 -8.29 5.98 30.89
CA LEU A 116 -8.00 6.14 32.33
C LEU A 116 -6.81 5.29 32.80
N ASN A 117 -6.68 4.06 32.30
CA ASN A 117 -5.63 3.14 32.76
C ASN A 117 -4.29 3.37 32.04
N CYS A 118 -4.30 3.67 30.74
CA CYS A 118 -3.09 3.82 29.93
C CYS A 118 -2.70 5.30 29.82
N THR A 119 -2.15 5.88 30.89
CA THR A 119 -1.81 7.31 30.95
C THR A 119 -0.67 7.72 30.02
N TYR A 120 0.13 6.77 29.53
CA TYR A 120 1.22 7.01 28.57
C TYR A 120 0.79 6.89 27.11
N LEU A 121 -0.51 6.76 26.83
CA LEU A 121 -1.03 6.60 25.48
C LEU A 121 -0.78 7.87 24.65
N VAL A 122 -0.04 7.71 23.55
CA VAL A 122 0.39 8.77 22.62
C VAL A 122 -0.35 8.66 21.29
N GLU A 123 -0.67 7.44 20.85
CA GLU A 123 -1.30 7.18 19.56
C GLU A 123 -2.47 6.22 19.67
N VAL A 124 -3.58 6.58 19.04
CA VAL A 124 -4.74 5.70 18.87
C VAL A 124 -5.32 5.81 17.48
N ASP A 125 -5.58 4.67 16.86
CA ASP A 125 -6.35 4.56 15.62
C ASP A 125 -7.71 3.90 15.88
N LEU A 126 -8.79 4.68 15.73
CA LEU A 126 -10.19 4.23 15.83
C LEU A 126 -10.90 4.27 14.47
N SER A 127 -10.17 4.32 13.36
CA SER A 127 -10.73 4.49 12.02
C SER A 127 -11.69 3.35 11.63
N ASN A 128 -12.54 3.58 10.64
CA ASN A 128 -13.55 2.65 10.11
C ASN A 128 -14.60 2.22 11.15
N ARG A 129 -14.96 3.11 12.08
CA ARG A 129 -15.99 2.88 13.09
C ARG A 129 -17.17 3.84 12.92
N PRO A 130 -18.08 3.58 11.96
CA PRO A 130 -19.22 4.47 11.70
C PRO A 130 -20.20 4.56 12.88
N ASP A 131 -20.16 3.59 13.80
CA ASP A 131 -20.97 3.46 15.00
C ASP A 131 -20.41 4.23 16.21
N LEU A 132 -19.16 4.71 16.19
CA LEU A 132 -18.65 5.57 17.26
C LEU A 132 -19.33 6.95 17.21
N THR A 133 -19.79 7.40 18.37
CA THR A 133 -20.47 8.69 18.57
C THR A 133 -19.64 9.63 19.44
N ASP A 134 -20.16 10.82 19.71
CA ASP A 134 -19.51 11.82 20.58
C ASP A 134 -19.22 11.31 21.99
N VAL A 135 -19.98 10.33 22.50
CA VAL A 135 -19.72 9.72 23.81
C VAL A 135 -18.38 8.95 23.79
N ALA A 136 -18.08 8.28 22.68
CA ALA A 136 -16.80 7.61 22.49
C ALA A 136 -15.65 8.61 22.30
N ALA A 137 -15.90 9.70 21.55
CA ALA A 137 -14.94 10.79 21.40
C ALA A 137 -14.60 11.44 22.75
N LYS A 138 -15.61 11.68 23.60
CA LYS A 138 -15.41 12.14 24.98
C LYS A 138 -14.63 11.14 25.83
N ALA A 139 -14.91 9.84 25.71
CA ALA A 139 -14.19 8.81 26.46
C ALA A 139 -12.70 8.78 26.11
N ILE A 140 -12.35 8.88 24.82
CA ILE A 140 -10.94 8.91 24.41
C ILE A 140 -10.24 10.24 24.71
N ALA A 141 -10.99 11.34 24.83
CA ALA A 141 -10.46 12.64 25.23
C ALA A 141 -9.83 12.65 26.63
N GLU A 142 -10.12 11.65 27.48
CA GLU A 142 -9.43 11.49 28.77
C GLU A 142 -7.95 11.10 28.62
N ALA A 143 -7.52 10.62 27.45
CA ALA A 143 -6.13 10.34 27.14
C ALA A 143 -5.39 11.63 26.76
N VAL A 144 -5.13 12.48 27.76
CA VAL A 144 -4.58 13.84 27.59
C VAL A 144 -3.18 13.91 26.93
N ASN A 145 -2.46 12.80 26.91
CA ASN A 145 -1.11 12.71 26.31
C ASN A 145 -1.13 12.30 24.83
N LEU A 146 -2.29 12.20 24.20
CA LEU A 146 -2.40 11.87 22.79
C LEU A 146 -1.72 12.92 21.91
N GLU A 147 -0.81 12.44 21.06
CA GLU A 147 -0.16 13.21 19.99
C GLU A 147 -0.68 12.78 18.61
N ARG A 148 -1.17 11.54 18.45
CA ARG A 148 -1.66 11.01 17.17
C ARG A 148 -3.04 10.39 17.33
N LEU A 149 -4.01 10.91 16.60
CA LEU A 149 -5.38 10.41 16.63
C LEU A 149 -5.92 10.21 15.21
N ARG A 150 -6.36 8.99 14.91
CA ARG A 150 -7.02 8.68 13.63
C ARG A 150 -8.46 8.27 13.88
N LEU A 151 -9.39 9.04 13.29
CA LEU A 151 -10.84 8.83 13.33
C LEU A 151 -11.42 8.66 11.92
N GLY A 152 -10.62 8.27 10.94
CA GLY A 152 -11.06 8.22 9.54
C GLY A 152 -12.31 7.35 9.38
N ARG A 153 -13.35 7.85 8.69
CA ARG A 153 -14.65 7.20 8.49
C ARG A 153 -15.46 6.93 9.78
N CYS A 154 -15.22 7.68 10.87
CA CYS A 154 -16.07 7.67 12.06
C CYS A 154 -17.28 8.60 11.87
N LYS A 155 -18.25 8.16 11.04
CA LYS A 155 -19.38 8.98 10.60
C LYS A 155 -20.33 9.44 11.71
N GLY A 156 -20.33 8.78 12.87
CA GLY A 156 -21.18 9.12 14.01
C GLY A 156 -20.62 10.24 14.90
N ILE A 157 -19.35 10.61 14.74
CA ILE A 157 -18.71 11.70 15.49
C ILE A 157 -19.07 13.04 14.85
N THR A 158 -19.47 14.00 15.68
CA THR A 158 -19.85 15.36 15.30
C THR A 158 -18.86 16.38 15.86
N ASP A 159 -19.10 17.66 15.60
CA ASP A 159 -18.32 18.76 16.18
C ASP A 159 -18.28 18.74 17.71
N MET A 160 -19.31 18.21 18.38
CA MET A 160 -19.34 18.10 19.84
C MET A 160 -18.29 17.10 20.35
N GLY A 161 -18.20 15.93 19.71
CA GLY A 161 -17.19 14.92 20.04
C GLY A 161 -15.78 15.41 19.76
N ILE A 162 -15.59 16.07 18.62
CA ILE A 162 -14.32 16.71 18.27
C ILE A 162 -13.95 17.81 19.27
N GLY A 163 -14.91 18.63 19.69
CA GLY A 163 -14.71 19.67 20.70
C GLY A 163 -14.25 19.09 22.05
N CYS A 164 -14.84 17.96 22.48
CA CYS A 164 -14.41 17.26 23.70
C CYS A 164 -12.94 16.83 23.62
N ILE A 165 -12.52 16.29 22.46
CA ILE A 165 -11.13 15.90 22.21
C ILE A 165 -10.22 17.13 22.21
N ALA A 166 -10.58 18.17 21.47
CA ALA A 166 -9.77 19.38 21.32
C ALA A 166 -9.50 20.06 22.68
N VAL A 167 -10.48 20.08 23.58
CA VAL A 167 -10.34 20.71 24.91
C VAL A 167 -9.34 19.97 25.81
N LYS A 168 -9.27 18.63 25.75
CA LYS A 168 -8.44 17.82 26.65
C LYS A 168 -7.11 17.40 26.05
N CYS A 169 -7.07 17.12 24.75
CA CYS A 169 -5.90 16.60 24.04
C CYS A 169 -5.10 17.73 23.39
N GLY A 170 -4.56 18.65 24.20
CA GLY A 170 -3.79 19.80 23.71
C GLY A 170 -2.45 19.45 23.03
N ARG A 171 -1.96 18.21 23.20
CA ARG A 171 -0.69 17.72 22.62
C ARG A 171 -0.83 17.09 21.24
N LEU A 172 -2.02 17.12 20.64
CA LEU A 172 -2.25 16.54 19.32
C LEU A 172 -1.35 17.18 18.26
N ARG A 173 -0.62 16.34 17.54
CA ARG A 173 0.30 16.68 16.45
C ARG A 173 -0.20 16.15 15.10
N HIS A 174 -0.80 14.96 15.08
CA HIS A 174 -1.31 14.35 13.87
C HIS A 174 -2.77 13.93 14.06
N VAL A 175 -3.66 14.51 13.25
CA VAL A 175 -5.09 14.21 13.32
C VAL A 175 -5.62 13.84 11.94
N VAL A 176 -6.30 12.69 11.86
CA VAL A 176 -6.95 12.22 10.63
C VAL A 176 -8.45 12.12 10.84
N LEU A 177 -9.20 13.00 10.19
CA LEU A 177 -10.66 13.08 10.23
C LEU A 177 -11.33 12.73 8.89
N ARG A 178 -10.58 12.21 7.92
CA ARG A 178 -11.12 11.92 6.59
C ARG A 178 -12.45 11.17 6.64
N TRP A 179 -13.42 11.56 5.82
CA TRP A 179 -14.76 10.96 5.80
C TRP A 179 -15.57 11.06 7.12
N CYS A 180 -15.21 11.96 8.05
CA CYS A 180 -16.04 12.32 9.20
C CYS A 180 -17.12 13.34 8.77
N ILE A 181 -18.12 12.86 8.04
CA ILE A 181 -19.13 13.67 7.33
C ILE A 181 -20.04 14.52 8.23
N ARG A 182 -19.98 14.38 9.56
CA ARG A 182 -20.75 15.19 10.52
C ARG A 182 -19.89 16.19 11.29
N VAL A 183 -18.60 16.27 10.97
CA VAL A 183 -17.69 17.28 11.48
C VAL A 183 -17.60 18.39 10.44
N THR A 184 -17.94 19.60 10.87
CA THR A 184 -18.02 20.82 10.05
C THR A 184 -16.86 21.76 10.37
N ASP A 185 -16.87 22.96 9.81
CA ASP A 185 -15.90 24.01 10.12
C ASP A 185 -15.77 24.30 11.61
N PHE A 186 -16.86 24.14 12.38
CA PHE A 186 -16.86 24.41 13.81
C PHE A 186 -15.97 23.42 14.57
N GLY A 187 -16.12 22.12 14.34
CA GLY A 187 -15.28 21.10 14.99
C GLY A 187 -13.81 21.21 14.60
N VAL A 188 -13.53 21.44 13.32
CA VAL A 188 -12.16 21.65 12.84
C VAL A 188 -11.55 22.94 13.42
N GLY A 189 -12.33 24.01 13.51
CA GLY A 189 -11.93 25.26 14.17
C GLY A 189 -11.56 25.05 15.63
N LEU A 190 -12.34 24.27 16.39
CA LEU A 190 -12.03 23.94 17.79
C LEU A 190 -10.69 23.21 17.92
N ILE A 191 -10.40 22.25 17.04
CA ILE A 191 -9.09 21.58 16.99
C ILE A 191 -7.98 22.60 16.74
N ALA A 192 -8.10 23.44 15.71
CA ALA A 192 -7.05 24.40 15.36
C ALA A 192 -6.85 25.50 16.44
N ILE A 193 -7.90 25.83 17.21
CA ILE A 193 -7.81 26.77 18.32
C ILE A 193 -7.14 26.14 19.54
N LYS A 194 -7.48 24.90 19.89
CA LYS A 194 -7.05 24.29 21.17
C LYS A 194 -5.78 23.44 21.05
N CYS A 195 -5.53 22.82 19.90
CA CYS A 195 -4.39 21.94 19.66
C CYS A 195 -3.33 22.68 18.81
N LYS A 196 -2.54 23.54 19.45
CA LYS A 196 -1.55 24.39 18.74
C LYS A 196 -0.32 23.63 18.24
N GLU A 197 -0.10 22.42 18.73
CA GLU A 197 1.03 21.55 18.35
C GLU A 197 0.79 20.76 17.05
N ILE A 198 -0.32 21.00 16.34
CA ILE A 198 -0.66 20.26 15.13
C ILE A 198 0.39 20.48 14.04
N ARG A 199 0.90 19.36 13.53
CA ARG A 199 1.83 19.25 12.41
C ARG A 199 1.22 18.64 11.17
N SER A 200 0.22 17.77 11.34
CA SER A 200 -0.43 17.09 10.22
C SER A 200 -1.93 17.01 10.44
N LEU A 201 -2.70 17.46 9.46
CA LEU A 201 -4.15 17.49 9.51
C LEU A 201 -4.73 16.96 8.19
N ASP A 202 -5.43 15.83 8.26
CA ASP A 202 -6.15 15.25 7.12
C ASP A 202 -7.65 15.40 7.30
N LEU A 203 -8.25 16.26 6.47
CA LEU A 203 -9.67 16.59 6.45
C LEU A 203 -10.37 16.11 5.17
N SER A 204 -9.76 15.14 4.47
CA SER A 204 -10.24 14.72 3.15
C SER A 204 -11.69 14.23 3.18
N TYR A 205 -12.48 14.57 2.16
CA TYR A 205 -13.88 14.16 2.03
C TYR A 205 -14.76 14.58 3.22
N MET A 206 -14.50 15.77 3.79
CA MET A 206 -15.34 16.39 4.82
C MET A 206 -16.16 17.56 4.25
N PRO A 207 -17.36 17.83 4.80
CA PRO A 207 -18.19 18.96 4.39
C PRO A 207 -17.72 20.27 5.07
N ILE A 208 -16.48 20.67 4.81
CA ILE A 208 -15.89 21.91 5.33
C ILE A 208 -15.85 22.98 4.24
N THR A 209 -15.81 24.25 4.65
CA THR A 209 -15.67 25.41 3.76
C THR A 209 -14.43 26.23 4.09
N GLU A 210 -14.25 27.40 3.46
CA GLU A 210 -13.14 28.29 3.81
C GLU A 210 -13.15 28.80 5.26
N ARG A 211 -14.27 28.69 5.98
CA ARG A 211 -14.40 29.22 7.35
C ARG A 211 -13.43 28.54 8.33
N CYS A 212 -13.14 27.25 8.15
CA CYS A 212 -12.17 26.56 8.99
C CYS A 212 -10.71 26.96 8.70
N LEU A 213 -10.40 27.37 7.47
CA LEU A 213 -9.02 27.71 7.06
C LEU A 213 -8.46 28.87 7.88
N ASN A 214 -9.28 29.87 8.22
CA ASN A 214 -8.89 30.98 9.08
C ASN A 214 -8.23 30.53 10.40
N HIS A 215 -8.65 29.39 10.96
CA HIS A 215 -8.10 28.86 12.21
C HIS A 215 -6.95 27.88 11.96
N ILE A 216 -7.08 26.99 10.97
CA ILE A 216 -6.05 26.00 10.62
C ILE A 216 -4.75 26.70 10.27
N LEU A 217 -4.83 27.79 9.51
CA LEU A 217 -3.67 28.50 8.99
C LEU A 217 -2.96 29.37 10.04
N GLN A 218 -3.51 29.46 11.26
CA GLN A 218 -2.84 30.04 12.44
C GLN A 218 -1.98 29.02 13.20
N LEU A 219 -1.94 27.76 12.78
CA LEU A 219 -1.10 26.73 13.38
C LEU A 219 0.35 26.92 12.96
N GLU A 220 1.20 27.35 13.90
CA GLU A 220 2.63 27.66 13.65
C GLU A 220 3.50 26.44 13.32
N HIS A 221 3.00 25.24 13.62
CA HIS A 221 3.73 23.99 13.44
C HIS A 221 3.14 23.12 12.32
N LEU A 222 2.12 23.57 11.60
CA LEU A 222 1.47 22.77 10.57
C LEU A 222 2.41 22.53 9.39
N GLU A 223 2.80 21.28 9.17
CA GLU A 223 3.68 20.83 8.08
C GLU A 223 2.88 20.22 6.93
N ASP A 224 1.84 19.44 7.23
CA ASP A 224 1.05 18.68 6.26
C ASP A 224 -0.45 19.04 6.37
N LEU A 225 -1.03 19.53 5.28
CA LEU A 225 -2.47 19.79 5.19
C LEU A 225 -3.08 19.04 4.00
N VAL A 226 -4.02 18.13 4.29
CA VAL A 226 -4.71 17.34 3.27
C VAL A 226 -6.19 17.72 3.24
N LEU A 227 -6.63 18.24 2.09
CA LEU A 227 -7.98 18.72 1.82
C LEU A 227 -8.57 18.03 0.58
N GLU A 228 -8.19 16.77 0.30
CA GLU A 228 -8.67 16.06 -0.89
C GLU A 228 -10.21 16.02 -0.90
N HIS A 229 -10.81 16.44 -2.02
CA HIS A 229 -12.27 16.44 -2.22
C HIS A 229 -13.04 17.27 -1.17
N CYS A 230 -12.45 18.38 -0.69
CA CYS A 230 -13.15 19.37 0.13
C CYS A 230 -13.82 20.42 -0.77
N LEU A 231 -15.02 20.09 -1.28
CA LEU A 231 -15.72 20.88 -2.32
C LEU A 231 -16.16 22.28 -1.87
N GLY A 232 -16.27 22.51 -0.55
CA GLY A 232 -16.64 23.82 -0.01
C GLY A 232 -15.47 24.81 0.08
N ILE A 233 -14.26 24.42 -0.33
CA ILE A 233 -13.09 25.30 -0.31
C ILE A 233 -12.89 25.91 -1.70
N GLU A 234 -12.84 27.23 -1.74
CA GLU A 234 -12.68 28.03 -2.97
C GLU A 234 -11.44 28.95 -2.89
N ASP A 235 -11.10 29.62 -4.00
CA ASP A 235 -9.92 30.48 -4.11
C ASP A 235 -9.82 31.59 -3.06
N HIS A 236 -10.94 32.25 -2.74
CA HIS A 236 -10.98 33.31 -1.74
C HIS A 236 -10.68 32.80 -0.32
N GLY A 237 -10.96 31.52 -0.06
CA GLY A 237 -10.63 30.88 1.20
C GLY A 237 -9.14 30.77 1.44
N LEU A 238 -8.39 30.45 0.38
CA LEU A 238 -6.94 30.48 0.42
C LEU A 238 -6.43 31.93 0.52
N ALA A 239 -7.10 32.93 -0.06
CA ALA A 239 -6.65 34.33 0.03
C ALA A 239 -6.40 34.85 1.47
N THR A 240 -7.04 34.26 2.48
CA THR A 240 -6.81 34.55 3.91
C THR A 240 -5.42 34.18 4.44
N LEU A 241 -4.58 33.51 3.64
CA LEU A 241 -3.24 32.98 3.95
C LEU A 241 -2.14 34.01 4.25
N GLN A 242 -2.41 35.31 4.16
CA GLN A 242 -1.39 36.35 3.95
C GLN A 242 -0.37 36.56 5.10
N ALA A 243 -0.39 35.78 6.21
CA ALA A 243 0.51 36.02 7.35
C ALA A 243 1.25 34.82 7.98
N ASN A 244 0.71 33.58 8.07
CA ASN A 244 1.14 32.69 9.17
C ASN A 244 1.52 31.22 8.84
N CYS A 245 1.54 30.76 7.59
CA CYS A 245 1.79 29.34 7.26
C CYS A 245 3.24 28.98 6.90
N LYS A 246 4.22 29.53 7.64
CA LYS A 246 5.65 29.34 7.33
C LYS A 246 6.12 27.89 7.48
N SER A 247 5.46 27.07 8.29
CA SER A 247 5.84 25.67 8.53
C SER A 247 5.36 24.70 7.45
N LEU A 248 4.42 25.12 6.58
CA LEU A 248 3.75 24.22 5.66
C LEU A 248 4.72 23.68 4.61
N LYS A 249 4.84 22.35 4.54
CA LYS A 249 5.71 21.60 3.61
C LYS A 249 4.90 20.83 2.57
N MET A 250 3.72 20.34 2.90
CA MET A 250 2.86 19.61 1.98
C MET A 250 1.43 20.14 2.02
N LEU A 251 0.91 20.43 0.84
CA LEU A 251 -0.48 20.78 0.63
C LEU A 251 -1.09 19.88 -0.44
N ASN A 252 -2.19 19.21 -0.09
CA ASN A 252 -2.95 18.38 -1.00
C ASN A 252 -4.37 18.95 -1.18
N LEU A 253 -4.67 19.35 -2.42
CA LEU A 253 -5.94 19.91 -2.87
C LEU A 253 -6.54 19.07 -4.01
N SER A 254 -6.18 17.78 -4.10
CA SER A 254 -6.70 16.87 -5.11
C SER A 254 -8.24 16.89 -5.13
N LYS A 255 -8.82 16.91 -6.33
CA LYS A 255 -10.28 16.93 -6.56
C LYS A 255 -11.03 18.11 -5.92
N CYS A 256 -10.33 19.20 -5.57
CA CYS A 256 -10.96 20.47 -5.19
C CYS A 256 -11.21 21.32 -6.44
N GLN A 257 -12.41 21.21 -7.02
CA GLN A 257 -12.74 21.79 -8.33
C GLN A 257 -12.80 23.33 -8.33
N ASN A 258 -12.97 23.95 -7.16
CA ASN A 258 -13.18 25.41 -7.03
C ASN A 258 -11.90 26.19 -6.66
N ILE A 259 -10.72 25.54 -6.68
CA ILE A 259 -9.45 26.18 -6.29
C ILE A 259 -8.56 26.44 -7.51
N GLY A 260 -8.74 27.55 -8.21
CA GLY A 260 -7.90 28.01 -9.31
C GLY A 260 -6.47 28.43 -8.96
N HIS A 261 -5.82 29.02 -9.96
CA HIS A 261 -4.51 29.66 -9.81
C HIS A 261 -4.55 30.85 -8.82
N ILE A 262 -5.71 31.49 -8.62
CA ILE A 262 -5.87 32.63 -7.70
C ILE A 262 -5.65 32.19 -6.25
N GLY A 263 -6.26 31.06 -5.86
CA GLY A 263 -6.06 30.47 -4.54
C GLY A 263 -4.62 30.02 -4.34
N ILE A 264 -3.99 29.41 -5.36
CA ILE A 264 -2.57 29.03 -5.26
C ILE A 264 -1.65 30.26 -5.21
N ALA A 265 -1.95 31.34 -5.95
CA ALA A 265 -1.21 32.59 -5.90
C ALA A 265 -1.19 33.17 -4.48
N SER A 266 -2.28 33.03 -3.73
CA SER A 266 -2.35 33.54 -2.36
C SER A 266 -1.41 32.84 -1.37
N LEU A 267 -1.04 31.58 -1.65
CA LEU A 267 -0.07 30.82 -0.84
C LEU A 267 1.36 31.36 -0.97
N THR A 268 1.68 32.07 -2.05
CA THR A 268 3.06 32.47 -2.39
C THR A 268 3.72 33.35 -1.33
N ASN A 269 2.93 34.15 -0.60
CA ASN A 269 3.44 35.01 0.48
C ASN A 269 3.54 34.28 1.84
N GLY A 270 2.73 33.24 2.05
CA GLY A 270 2.59 32.57 3.36
C GLY A 270 3.34 31.23 3.49
N ALA A 271 3.51 30.49 2.38
CA ALA A 271 3.96 29.08 2.39
C ALA A 271 5.33 28.89 1.69
N GLN A 272 6.34 29.68 2.05
CA GLN A 272 7.66 29.65 1.40
C GLN A 272 8.43 28.32 1.57
N ASN A 273 8.07 27.52 2.58
CA ASN A 273 8.68 26.21 2.83
C ASN A 273 7.95 25.05 2.15
N LEU A 274 7.00 25.33 1.27
CA LEU A 274 6.25 24.29 0.58
C LEU A 274 7.18 23.46 -0.32
N GLU A 275 7.24 22.16 -0.04
CA GLU A 275 8.06 21.17 -0.75
C GLU A 275 7.21 20.31 -1.69
N LYS A 276 5.93 20.08 -1.34
CA LYS A 276 5.04 19.15 -2.03
C LYS A 276 3.68 19.80 -2.27
N LEU A 277 3.29 19.87 -3.54
CA LEU A 277 1.97 20.36 -3.95
C LEU A 277 1.26 19.29 -4.77
N ILE A 278 0.08 18.87 -4.30
CA ILE A 278 -0.73 17.83 -4.95
C ILE A 278 -2.05 18.46 -5.40
N LEU A 279 -2.25 18.52 -6.72
CA LEU A 279 -3.40 19.11 -7.40
C LEU A 279 -4.11 18.09 -8.31
N SER A 280 -4.04 16.81 -7.97
CA SER A 280 -4.57 15.73 -8.82
C SER A 280 -6.06 15.91 -9.11
N SER A 281 -6.43 15.92 -10.40
CA SER A 281 -7.81 16.01 -10.87
C SER A 281 -8.59 17.19 -10.27
N SER A 282 -7.89 18.26 -9.88
CA SER A 282 -8.53 19.42 -9.27
C SER A 282 -8.79 20.53 -10.29
N LEU A 283 -7.93 20.70 -11.32
CA LEU A 283 -7.83 21.97 -12.04
C LEU A 283 -7.43 21.88 -13.52
N VAL A 284 -7.69 22.99 -14.20
CA VAL A 284 -7.03 23.35 -15.44
C VAL A 284 -5.67 23.97 -15.12
N VAL A 285 -4.59 23.43 -15.66
CA VAL A 285 -3.23 23.91 -15.39
C VAL A 285 -2.91 25.09 -16.31
N THR A 286 -3.17 26.30 -15.83
CA THR A 286 -2.94 27.54 -16.58
C THR A 286 -1.49 28.03 -16.49
N THR A 287 -1.10 28.95 -17.37
CA THR A 287 0.18 29.68 -17.29
C THR A 287 0.32 30.47 -16.00
N ASP A 288 -0.77 30.99 -15.45
CA ASP A 288 -0.75 31.73 -14.19
C ASP A 288 -0.51 30.83 -12.99
N LEU A 289 -1.05 29.60 -13.00
CA LEU A 289 -0.68 28.60 -11.99
C LEU A 289 0.83 28.35 -12.01
N ALA A 290 1.41 28.17 -13.19
CA ALA A 290 2.83 27.94 -13.34
C ALA A 290 3.70 29.09 -12.81
N LYS A 291 3.30 30.34 -13.03
CA LYS A 291 3.96 31.52 -12.43
C LYS A 291 3.90 31.48 -10.90
N CYS A 292 2.76 31.06 -10.32
CA CYS A 292 2.65 30.92 -8.86
C CYS A 292 3.63 29.89 -8.31
N LEU A 293 3.90 28.81 -9.07
CA LEU A 293 4.83 27.78 -8.65
C LEU A 293 6.28 28.28 -8.56
N GLN A 294 6.65 29.33 -9.30
CA GLN A 294 7.96 29.98 -9.20
C GLN A 294 8.22 30.55 -7.80
N SER A 295 7.16 30.98 -7.12
CA SER A 295 7.27 31.63 -5.81
C SER A 295 7.50 30.63 -4.67
N PHE A 296 7.52 29.32 -4.94
CA PHE A 296 7.84 28.28 -3.95
C PHE A 296 9.28 27.77 -4.15
N PRO A 297 10.30 28.38 -3.49
CA PRO A 297 11.71 28.09 -3.76
C PRO A 297 12.15 26.67 -3.34
N ARG A 298 11.37 25.99 -2.49
CA ARG A 298 11.67 24.65 -1.98
C ARG A 298 10.84 23.55 -2.64
N LEU A 299 10.02 23.89 -3.62
CA LEU A 299 9.11 22.95 -4.27
C LEU A 299 9.90 21.84 -4.98
N GLN A 300 9.68 20.60 -4.57
CA GLN A 300 10.36 19.41 -5.06
C GLN A 300 9.40 18.41 -5.70
N LEU A 301 8.13 18.40 -5.29
CA LEU A 301 7.14 17.46 -5.80
C LEU A 301 5.89 18.21 -6.25
N VAL A 302 5.49 17.96 -7.50
CA VAL A 302 4.21 18.43 -8.05
C VAL A 302 3.46 17.24 -8.64
N LYS A 303 2.22 17.03 -8.19
CA LYS A 303 1.31 16.04 -8.77
C LYS A 303 0.13 16.74 -9.43
N LEU A 304 -0.01 16.51 -10.73
CA LEU A 304 -1.06 17.06 -11.58
C LEU A 304 -1.91 15.95 -12.21
N ASP A 305 -1.87 14.72 -11.69
CA ASP A 305 -2.50 13.58 -12.36
C ASP A 305 -4.00 13.78 -12.59
N GLY A 306 -4.44 13.52 -13.82
CA GLY A 306 -5.82 13.74 -14.27
C GLY A 306 -6.23 15.20 -14.44
N CYS A 307 -5.29 16.16 -14.45
CA CYS A 307 -5.60 17.56 -14.74
C CYS A 307 -5.81 17.81 -16.24
N LEU A 308 -6.58 18.87 -16.55
CA LEU A 308 -6.90 19.27 -17.92
C LEU A 308 -6.10 20.51 -18.34
N GLY A 309 -6.00 20.73 -19.66
CA GLY A 309 -5.44 21.97 -20.23
C GLY A 309 -3.98 22.26 -19.84
N VAL A 310 -3.15 21.22 -19.69
CA VAL A 310 -1.76 21.33 -19.22
C VAL A 310 -0.77 21.92 -20.22
N GLU A 311 -1.18 22.08 -21.48
CA GLU A 311 -0.30 22.41 -22.60
C GLU A 311 0.50 23.70 -22.38
N SER A 312 -0.18 24.80 -22.01
CA SER A 312 0.47 26.09 -21.78
C SER A 312 1.11 26.18 -20.38
N GLY A 313 0.51 25.53 -19.39
CA GLY A 313 1.00 25.51 -18.02
C GLY A 313 2.32 24.75 -17.85
N LEU A 314 2.51 23.62 -18.54
CA LEU A 314 3.73 22.81 -18.40
C LEU A 314 4.98 23.53 -18.90
N LYS A 315 4.87 24.24 -20.02
CA LYS A 315 5.99 25.04 -20.55
C LYS A 315 6.41 26.12 -19.54
N ALA A 316 5.44 26.80 -18.93
CA ALA A 316 5.69 27.78 -17.89
C ALA A 316 6.26 27.13 -16.60
N ILE A 317 5.81 25.95 -16.21
CA ILE A 317 6.39 25.20 -15.07
C ILE A 317 7.87 24.92 -15.32
N GLY A 318 8.23 24.53 -16.54
CA GLY A 318 9.62 24.34 -16.94
C GLY A 318 10.48 25.60 -16.78
N TYR A 319 9.96 26.80 -17.07
CA TYR A 319 10.69 28.05 -16.84
C TYR A 319 10.80 28.43 -15.35
N SER A 320 9.77 28.10 -14.59
CA SER A 320 9.54 28.64 -13.24
C SER A 320 10.07 27.74 -12.12
N CYS A 321 10.14 26.42 -12.33
CA CYS A 321 10.52 25.45 -11.31
C CYS A 321 11.75 24.66 -11.79
N ASN A 322 12.89 24.84 -11.11
CA ASN A 322 14.16 24.17 -11.44
C ASN A 322 14.60 23.17 -10.34
N SER A 323 13.81 23.03 -9.27
CA SER A 323 14.11 22.23 -8.10
C SER A 323 13.29 20.94 -8.02
N LEU A 324 12.51 20.61 -9.06
CA LEU A 324 11.64 19.44 -9.03
C LEU A 324 12.44 18.15 -9.05
N LYS A 325 12.05 17.24 -8.15
CA LYS A 325 12.53 15.86 -8.06
C LYS A 325 11.46 14.86 -8.46
N GLU A 326 10.19 15.14 -8.19
CA GLU A 326 9.06 14.27 -8.57
C GLU A 326 8.00 15.08 -9.32
N LEU A 327 7.65 14.60 -10.52
CA LEU A 327 6.56 15.15 -11.31
C LEU A 327 5.62 14.03 -11.74
N ASN A 328 4.33 14.20 -11.45
CA ASN A 328 3.29 13.30 -11.94
C ASN A 328 2.32 14.05 -12.87
N LEU A 329 2.29 13.62 -14.12
CA LEU A 329 1.42 14.09 -15.21
C LEU A 329 0.49 12.97 -15.70
N SER A 330 0.34 11.89 -14.93
CA SER A 330 -0.44 10.73 -15.34
C SER A 330 -1.87 11.14 -15.71
N LYS A 331 -2.38 10.63 -16.84
CA LYS A 331 -3.74 10.89 -17.35
C LYS A 331 -4.03 12.36 -17.65
N CYS A 332 -3.00 13.21 -17.74
CA CYS A 332 -3.18 14.59 -18.20
C CYS A 332 -3.43 14.64 -19.70
N VAL A 333 -4.41 15.44 -20.12
CA VAL A 333 -4.73 15.68 -21.53
C VAL A 333 -3.98 16.92 -22.02
N GLY A 334 -3.23 16.81 -23.12
CA GLY A 334 -2.46 17.91 -23.71
C GLY A 334 -0.95 17.90 -23.39
N VAL A 335 -0.42 16.78 -22.87
CA VAL A 335 1.01 16.59 -22.65
C VAL A 335 1.69 16.26 -23.98
N THR A 336 2.53 17.14 -24.52
CA THR A 336 3.17 16.98 -25.83
C THR A 336 4.69 17.00 -25.71
N ASP A 337 5.39 16.51 -26.73
CA ASP A 337 6.86 16.45 -26.72
C ASP A 337 7.48 17.83 -26.50
N GLU A 338 6.91 18.88 -27.10
CA GLU A 338 7.42 20.24 -26.93
C GLU A 338 7.36 20.66 -25.45
N ASN A 339 6.18 20.58 -24.83
CA ASN A 339 5.98 21.12 -23.48
C ASN A 339 6.73 20.34 -22.40
N VAL A 340 6.82 19.01 -22.52
CA VAL A 340 7.62 18.20 -21.60
C VAL A 340 9.12 18.35 -21.86
N SER A 341 9.56 18.49 -23.12
CA SER A 341 10.99 18.69 -23.44
C SER A 341 11.56 19.94 -22.80
N PHE A 342 10.80 21.04 -22.74
CA PHE A 342 11.22 22.23 -22.00
C PHE A 342 11.34 21.97 -20.51
N LEU A 343 10.40 21.23 -19.93
CA LEU A 343 10.38 20.91 -18.50
C LEU A 343 11.56 20.03 -18.07
N VAL A 344 11.88 18.99 -18.84
CA VAL A 344 12.98 18.07 -18.50
C VAL A 344 14.36 18.70 -18.69
N LYS A 345 14.51 19.63 -19.66
CA LYS A 345 15.76 20.37 -19.88
C LYS A 345 16.15 21.27 -18.72
N THR A 346 15.16 21.83 -18.03
CA THR A 346 15.34 22.75 -16.89
C THR A 346 15.45 21.99 -15.57
N ASN A 347 14.68 20.91 -15.39
CA ASN A 347 14.66 20.10 -14.17
C ASN A 347 15.68 18.95 -14.21
N LYS A 348 16.98 19.29 -14.20
CA LYS A 348 18.08 18.31 -14.26
C LYS A 348 18.18 17.39 -13.04
N ASN A 349 17.55 17.78 -11.92
CA ASN A 349 17.50 17.00 -10.68
C ASN A 349 16.27 16.10 -10.58
N LEU A 350 15.49 15.96 -11.65
CA LEU A 350 14.31 15.11 -11.66
C LEU A 350 14.71 13.65 -11.40
N GLU A 351 14.13 13.08 -10.35
CA GLU A 351 14.36 11.71 -9.89
C GLU A 351 13.19 10.80 -10.28
N LYS A 352 11.97 11.33 -10.39
CA LYS A 352 10.76 10.56 -10.71
C LYS A 352 9.88 11.31 -11.70
N LEU A 353 9.53 10.64 -12.79
CA LEU A 353 8.58 11.13 -13.78
C LEU A 353 7.51 10.08 -14.05
N ASP A 354 6.26 10.48 -13.88
CA ASP A 354 5.09 9.66 -14.22
C ASP A 354 4.28 10.38 -15.31
N ILE A 355 4.29 9.81 -16.50
CA ILE A 355 3.56 10.26 -17.70
C ILE A 355 2.59 9.16 -18.18
N THR A 356 2.16 8.28 -17.26
CA THR A 356 1.22 7.19 -17.57
C THR A 356 -0.05 7.72 -18.23
N CYS A 357 -0.47 7.12 -19.35
CA CYS A 357 -1.60 7.54 -20.19
C CYS A 357 -1.44 8.91 -20.86
N CYS A 358 -0.23 9.46 -21.00
CA CYS A 358 0.04 10.64 -21.83
C CYS A 358 0.16 10.22 -23.31
N ARG A 359 -1.00 9.88 -23.92
CA ARG A 359 -1.10 9.24 -25.24
C ARG A 359 -0.63 10.09 -26.44
N THR A 360 -0.30 11.36 -26.22
CA THR A 360 0.13 12.33 -27.25
C THR A 360 1.65 12.46 -27.39
N LEU A 361 2.44 11.80 -26.52
CA LEU A 361 3.91 11.81 -26.57
C LEU A 361 4.45 10.88 -27.65
N THR A 362 5.47 11.33 -28.38
CA THR A 362 6.11 10.56 -29.46
C THR A 362 7.55 10.14 -29.06
N PRO A 363 8.28 9.37 -29.89
CA PRO A 363 9.66 8.97 -29.61
C PRO A 363 10.63 10.14 -29.41
N GLU A 364 10.35 11.32 -29.99
CA GLU A 364 11.22 12.49 -29.93
C GLU A 364 11.40 13.03 -28.49
N PHE A 365 10.44 12.74 -27.60
CA PHE A 365 10.54 13.10 -26.19
C PHE A 365 11.66 12.34 -25.46
N ILE A 366 11.86 11.05 -25.74
CA ILE A 366 12.76 10.20 -24.93
C ILE A 366 14.21 10.67 -24.94
N PRO A 367 14.83 11.00 -26.09
CA PRO A 367 16.20 11.55 -26.11
C PRO A 367 16.33 12.84 -25.30
N ASN A 368 15.32 13.70 -25.29
CA ASN A 368 15.35 14.93 -24.49
C ASN A 368 15.33 14.62 -22.99
N LEU A 369 14.52 13.65 -22.56
CA LEU A 369 14.48 13.18 -21.18
C LEU A 369 15.82 12.56 -20.76
N THR A 370 16.32 11.60 -21.52
CA THR A 370 17.47 10.79 -21.14
C THR A 370 18.78 11.58 -21.16
N ASN A 371 18.89 12.59 -22.03
CA ASN A 371 20.04 13.50 -22.05
C ASN A 371 20.02 14.55 -20.93
N SER A 372 18.84 14.89 -20.39
CA SER A 372 18.70 15.99 -19.41
C SER A 372 18.60 15.49 -17.97
N CYS A 373 17.82 14.44 -17.71
CA CYS A 373 17.48 13.96 -16.38
C CYS A 373 18.29 12.69 -16.02
N LEU A 374 19.61 12.84 -15.87
CA LEU A 374 20.50 11.70 -15.56
C LEU A 374 20.33 11.13 -14.15
N ARG A 375 19.61 11.85 -13.26
CA ARG A 375 19.30 11.40 -11.90
C ARG A 375 17.98 10.63 -11.79
N LEU A 376 17.36 10.30 -12.93
CA LEU A 376 16.08 9.61 -12.97
C LEU A 376 16.20 8.19 -12.38
N THR A 377 15.42 7.95 -11.33
CA THR A 377 15.29 6.67 -10.62
C THR A 377 13.98 5.96 -10.93
N SER A 378 12.94 6.70 -11.31
CA SER A 378 11.63 6.15 -11.69
C SER A 378 11.09 6.81 -12.94
N LEU A 379 10.71 6.00 -13.92
CA LEU A 379 10.02 6.43 -15.12
C LEU A 379 8.80 5.55 -15.37
N ARG A 380 7.61 6.15 -15.37
CA ARG A 380 6.36 5.45 -15.73
C ARG A 380 5.73 6.09 -16.96
N MET A 381 5.45 5.27 -17.95
CA MET A 381 4.85 5.64 -19.23
C MET A 381 3.91 4.55 -19.74
N GLU A 382 3.16 3.92 -18.81
CA GLU A 382 2.13 2.94 -19.16
C GLU A 382 1.12 3.56 -20.14
N SER A 383 0.74 2.81 -21.18
CA SER A 383 -0.20 3.23 -22.23
C SER A 383 0.20 4.54 -22.95
N CYS A 384 1.50 4.80 -23.13
CA CYS A 384 2.02 5.83 -24.03
C CYS A 384 2.21 5.27 -25.45
N SER A 385 1.11 4.95 -26.13
CA SER A 385 1.09 4.15 -27.36
C SER A 385 1.79 4.77 -28.58
N LEU A 386 1.98 6.10 -28.61
CA LEU A 386 2.67 6.78 -29.72
C LEU A 386 4.21 6.76 -29.58
N ILE A 387 4.75 6.31 -28.45
CA ILE A 387 6.19 6.10 -28.28
C ILE A 387 6.56 4.79 -28.97
N SER A 388 7.03 4.90 -30.21
CA SER A 388 7.55 3.79 -31.00
C SER A 388 8.85 3.20 -30.44
N ARG A 389 9.23 2.01 -30.95
CA ARG A 389 10.45 1.26 -30.57
C ARG A 389 11.75 2.07 -30.57
N GLU A 390 11.87 3.09 -31.42
CA GLU A 390 13.08 3.91 -31.54
C GLU A 390 13.38 4.73 -30.28
N GLY A 391 12.33 5.18 -29.56
CA GLY A 391 12.50 5.93 -28.32
C GLY A 391 13.20 5.12 -27.23
N PHE A 392 12.90 3.82 -27.14
CA PHE A 392 13.45 2.94 -26.10
C PHE A 392 14.95 2.68 -26.23
N LEU A 393 15.55 2.98 -27.39
CA LEU A 393 16.99 2.86 -27.61
C LEU A 393 17.81 3.79 -26.70
N PHE A 394 17.21 4.87 -26.20
CA PHE A 394 17.90 5.89 -25.41
C PHE A 394 17.77 5.69 -23.90
N ILE A 395 16.80 4.90 -23.43
CA ILE A 395 16.52 4.72 -21.99
C ILE A 395 17.73 4.18 -21.22
N GLY A 396 18.58 3.35 -21.86
CA GLY A 396 19.82 2.84 -21.26
C GLY A 396 20.83 3.91 -20.82
N GLN A 397 20.62 5.18 -21.16
CA GLN A 397 21.41 6.31 -20.66
C GLN A 397 21.07 6.66 -19.19
N CYS A 398 19.86 6.35 -18.72
CA CYS A 398 19.44 6.57 -17.34
C CYS A 398 20.00 5.47 -16.42
N GLN A 399 21.30 5.51 -16.11
CA GLN A 399 21.98 4.43 -15.37
C GLN A 399 21.52 4.26 -13.92
N LEU A 400 20.89 5.27 -13.33
CA LEU A 400 20.35 5.24 -11.98
C LEU A 400 18.88 4.76 -11.91
N LEU A 401 18.32 4.32 -13.04
CA LEU A 401 16.93 3.90 -13.11
C LEU A 401 16.68 2.63 -12.29
N GLU A 402 15.78 2.72 -11.32
CA GLU A 402 15.36 1.64 -10.41
C GLU A 402 13.97 1.11 -10.75
N GLU A 403 13.06 1.97 -11.22
CA GLU A 403 11.69 1.62 -11.60
C GLU A 403 11.41 2.07 -13.04
N LEU A 404 11.01 1.11 -13.88
CA LEU A 404 10.54 1.37 -15.25
C LEU A 404 9.19 0.68 -15.48
N ASP A 405 8.18 1.47 -15.83
CA ASP A 405 6.86 1.00 -16.26
C ASP A 405 6.60 1.43 -17.71
N VAL A 406 6.66 0.48 -18.63
CA VAL A 406 6.38 0.67 -20.06
C VAL A 406 5.26 -0.26 -20.52
N THR A 407 4.37 -0.63 -19.59
CA THR A 407 3.19 -1.46 -19.86
C THR A 407 2.39 -0.86 -21.02
N ASP A 408 1.92 -1.70 -21.94
CA ASP A 408 1.09 -1.28 -23.08
C ASP A 408 1.80 -0.23 -23.99
N THR A 409 3.04 -0.54 -24.40
CA THR A 409 3.85 0.26 -25.34
C THR A 409 4.47 -0.63 -26.43
N GLU A 410 5.07 0.00 -27.46
CA GLU A 410 5.69 -0.69 -28.60
C GLU A 410 7.15 -1.17 -28.38
N ILE A 411 7.59 -1.31 -27.13
CA ILE A 411 8.94 -1.78 -26.81
C ILE A 411 9.22 -3.18 -27.40
N ASP A 412 10.43 -3.35 -27.97
CA ASP A 412 10.93 -4.62 -28.52
C ASP A 412 12.21 -5.10 -27.82
N ASP A 413 12.79 -6.20 -28.32
CA ASP A 413 14.01 -6.79 -27.78
C ASP A 413 15.23 -5.86 -27.85
N ILE A 414 15.29 -4.96 -28.83
CA ILE A 414 16.39 -4.00 -28.97
C ILE A 414 16.24 -2.91 -27.90
N GLY A 415 15.02 -2.45 -27.64
CA GLY A 415 14.70 -1.58 -26.51
C GLY A 415 15.11 -2.21 -25.17
N LEU A 416 14.78 -3.49 -24.94
CA LEU A 416 15.22 -4.21 -23.74
C LEU A 416 16.74 -4.38 -23.66
N CYS A 417 17.43 -4.57 -24.79
CA CYS A 417 18.88 -4.56 -24.84
C CYS A 417 19.45 -3.21 -24.36
N SER A 418 18.85 -2.08 -24.74
CA SER A 418 19.25 -0.76 -24.23
C SER A 418 19.00 -0.63 -22.73
N ILE A 419 17.79 -0.99 -22.28
CA ILE A 419 17.39 -0.93 -20.85
C ILE A 419 18.28 -1.81 -19.97
N SER A 420 18.85 -2.90 -20.49
CA SER A 420 19.78 -3.74 -19.72
C SER A 420 21.01 -2.99 -19.19
N ARG A 421 21.32 -1.80 -19.71
CA ARG A 421 22.37 -0.91 -19.19
C ARG A 421 21.99 -0.23 -17.86
N CYS A 422 20.70 -0.18 -17.51
CA CYS A 422 20.19 0.28 -16.23
C CYS A 422 20.39 -0.82 -15.16
N THR A 423 21.61 -0.99 -14.67
CA THR A 423 21.97 -2.09 -13.76
C THR A 423 21.35 -1.98 -12.36
N LYS A 424 20.82 -0.80 -12.01
CA LYS A 424 20.08 -0.53 -10.77
C LYS A 424 18.59 -0.88 -10.82
N LEU A 425 18.13 -1.42 -11.95
CA LEU A 425 16.72 -1.74 -12.14
C LEU A 425 16.24 -2.79 -11.12
N SER A 426 15.30 -2.37 -10.29
CA SER A 426 14.69 -3.14 -9.21
C SER A 426 13.24 -3.51 -9.55
N SER A 427 12.56 -2.70 -10.37
CA SER A 427 11.18 -2.95 -10.81
C SER A 427 11.04 -2.68 -12.31
N LEU A 428 10.62 -3.71 -13.06
CA LEU A 428 10.39 -3.65 -14.50
C LEU A 428 9.01 -4.18 -14.82
N LYS A 429 8.17 -3.35 -15.45
CA LYS A 429 6.84 -3.74 -15.90
C LYS A 429 6.72 -3.62 -17.42
N LEU A 430 6.38 -4.74 -18.03
CA LEU A 430 6.33 -5.00 -19.47
C LEU A 430 5.00 -5.66 -19.87
N GLY A 431 3.94 -5.40 -19.10
CA GLY A 431 2.64 -5.96 -19.39
C GLY A 431 2.12 -5.47 -20.74
N ILE A 432 1.48 -6.32 -21.53
CA ILE A 432 0.89 -5.98 -22.84
C ILE A 432 1.95 -5.50 -23.86
N CYS A 433 3.26 -5.61 -23.58
CA CYS A 433 4.30 -5.38 -24.56
C CYS A 433 4.36 -6.56 -25.54
N LEU A 434 3.75 -6.42 -26.73
CA LEU A 434 3.54 -7.54 -27.67
C LEU A 434 4.76 -7.86 -28.55
N MET A 435 5.79 -7.00 -28.53
CA MET A 435 6.95 -7.09 -29.43
C MET A 435 8.22 -7.64 -28.76
N ILE A 436 8.20 -7.84 -27.44
CA ILE A 436 9.32 -8.47 -26.71
C ILE A 436 9.26 -10.00 -26.82
N THR A 437 10.41 -10.66 -26.81
CA THR A 437 10.57 -12.11 -26.83
C THR A 437 11.55 -12.57 -25.75
N ASP A 438 11.82 -13.87 -25.69
CA ASP A 438 12.83 -14.44 -24.78
C ASP A 438 14.23 -13.82 -24.98
N LYS A 439 14.54 -13.29 -26.17
CA LYS A 439 15.81 -12.60 -26.44
C LYS A 439 15.94 -11.32 -25.61
N GLY A 440 14.89 -10.50 -25.58
CA GLY A 440 14.83 -9.29 -24.76
C GLY A 440 15.01 -9.59 -23.28
N LEU A 441 14.34 -10.62 -22.77
CA LEU A 441 14.49 -11.04 -21.37
C LEU A 441 15.90 -11.57 -21.06
N LYS A 442 16.57 -12.24 -22.00
CA LYS A 442 17.97 -12.65 -21.84
C LYS A 442 18.90 -11.45 -21.67
N HIS A 443 18.67 -10.34 -22.36
CA HIS A 443 19.44 -9.10 -22.14
C HIS A 443 19.28 -8.57 -20.71
N ILE A 444 18.04 -8.51 -20.20
CA ILE A 444 17.76 -8.06 -18.83
C ILE A 444 18.41 -9.00 -17.82
N ALA A 445 18.26 -10.32 -17.99
CA ALA A 445 18.83 -11.33 -17.10
C ALA A 445 20.36 -11.23 -16.97
N ASN A 446 21.06 -10.85 -18.04
CA ASN A 446 22.52 -10.77 -18.04
C ASN A 446 23.08 -9.58 -17.25
N SER A 447 22.29 -8.52 -17.02
CA SER A 447 22.80 -7.24 -16.50
C SER A 447 22.05 -6.74 -15.26
N CYS A 448 20.74 -7.00 -15.15
CA CYS A 448 19.87 -6.44 -14.10
C CYS A 448 19.69 -7.43 -12.93
N SER A 449 20.80 -7.78 -12.25
CA SER A 449 20.79 -8.75 -11.14
C SER A 449 20.07 -8.28 -9.88
N GLU A 450 19.86 -6.96 -9.74
CA GLU A 450 19.14 -6.34 -8.62
C GLU A 450 17.59 -6.39 -8.78
N LEU A 451 17.07 -6.95 -9.87
CA LEU A 451 15.64 -6.98 -10.17
C LEU A 451 14.84 -7.73 -9.10
N LYS A 452 13.82 -7.06 -8.55
CA LYS A 452 12.93 -7.57 -7.49
C LYS A 452 11.49 -7.75 -7.97
N ASN A 453 11.02 -6.91 -8.87
CA ASN A 453 9.65 -6.94 -9.37
C ASN A 453 9.68 -7.04 -10.89
N LEU A 454 9.03 -8.06 -11.43
CA LEU A 454 8.85 -8.26 -12.86
C LEU A 454 7.39 -8.48 -13.19
N ASP A 455 6.84 -7.65 -14.08
CA ASP A 455 5.50 -7.82 -14.64
C ASP A 455 5.57 -8.09 -16.14
N LEU A 456 5.05 -9.25 -16.56
CA LEU A 456 4.94 -9.74 -17.93
C LEU A 456 3.48 -10.10 -18.26
N TYR A 457 2.52 -9.42 -17.64
CA TYR A 457 1.10 -9.63 -17.86
C TYR A 457 0.76 -9.57 -19.37
N ARG A 458 0.22 -10.66 -19.94
CA ARG A 458 -0.14 -10.75 -21.37
C ARG A 458 1.03 -10.46 -22.35
N SER A 459 2.28 -10.71 -21.98
CA SER A 459 3.43 -10.63 -22.90
C SER A 459 3.54 -11.90 -23.76
N SER A 460 2.62 -12.07 -24.70
CA SER A 460 2.29 -13.37 -25.35
C SER A 460 3.41 -14.09 -26.09
N ARG A 461 4.53 -13.41 -26.41
CA ARG A 461 5.69 -14.00 -27.11
C ARG A 461 6.79 -14.50 -26.16
N ILE A 462 6.62 -14.32 -24.84
CA ILE A 462 7.50 -14.89 -23.83
C ILE A 462 7.14 -16.36 -23.60
N THR A 463 8.16 -17.20 -23.50
CA THR A 463 8.05 -18.64 -23.22
C THR A 463 8.82 -19.01 -21.95
N ASP A 464 8.88 -20.31 -21.65
CA ASP A 464 9.71 -20.82 -20.55
C ASP A 464 11.18 -20.36 -20.67
N GLU A 465 11.72 -20.23 -21.88
CA GLU A 465 13.12 -19.82 -22.11
C GLU A 465 13.44 -18.44 -21.52
N GLY A 466 12.55 -17.47 -21.68
CA GLY A 466 12.71 -16.13 -21.13
C GLY A 466 12.63 -16.11 -19.61
N ILE A 467 11.68 -16.86 -19.03
CA ILE A 467 11.52 -16.98 -17.57
C ILE A 467 12.71 -17.71 -16.94
N ILE A 468 13.23 -18.74 -17.62
CA ILE A 468 14.43 -19.46 -17.18
C ILE A 468 15.63 -18.51 -17.13
N ALA A 469 15.85 -17.71 -18.18
CA ALA A 469 16.93 -16.73 -18.21
C ALA A 469 16.83 -15.75 -17.03
N ILE A 470 15.64 -15.16 -16.83
CA ILE A 470 15.37 -14.24 -15.72
C ILE A 470 15.60 -14.91 -14.37
N SER A 471 15.14 -16.16 -14.17
CA SER A 471 15.28 -16.88 -12.90
C SER A 471 16.75 -17.13 -12.54
N LEU A 472 17.61 -17.31 -13.54
CA LEU A 472 19.05 -17.53 -13.36
C LEU A 472 19.82 -16.21 -13.18
N GLY A 473 19.43 -15.15 -13.88
CA GLY A 473 20.10 -13.85 -13.85
C GLY A 473 19.66 -12.91 -12.72
N CYS A 474 18.43 -13.07 -12.22
CA CYS A 474 17.81 -12.17 -11.24
C CYS A 474 17.45 -12.93 -9.93
N PRO A 475 18.43 -13.30 -9.08
CA PRO A 475 18.17 -14.07 -7.86
C PRO A 475 17.43 -13.28 -6.77
N SER A 476 17.33 -11.95 -6.92
CA SER A 476 16.67 -11.06 -5.96
C SER A 476 15.16 -10.90 -6.18
N LEU A 477 14.57 -11.63 -7.12
CA LEU A 477 13.13 -11.55 -7.41
C LEU A 477 12.25 -11.82 -6.19
N THR A 478 11.28 -10.94 -5.99
CA THR A 478 10.30 -10.96 -4.90
C THR A 478 8.86 -10.99 -5.41
N VAL A 479 8.59 -10.38 -6.56
CA VAL A 479 7.27 -10.33 -7.20
C VAL A 479 7.43 -10.67 -8.67
N VAL A 480 6.70 -11.69 -9.13
CA VAL A 480 6.64 -12.08 -10.53
C VAL A 480 5.17 -12.20 -10.96
N ASN A 481 4.78 -11.40 -11.95
CA ASN A 481 3.50 -11.51 -12.63
C ASN A 481 3.72 -12.02 -14.05
N ILE A 482 3.25 -13.23 -14.34
CA ILE A 482 3.30 -13.86 -15.67
C ILE A 482 1.89 -14.27 -16.11
N ALA A 483 0.86 -13.61 -15.58
CA ALA A 483 -0.52 -13.93 -15.88
C ALA A 483 -0.87 -13.76 -17.37
N TYR A 484 -1.73 -14.64 -17.87
CA TYR A 484 -2.24 -14.73 -19.23
C TYR A 484 -1.17 -14.93 -20.31
N ASN A 485 -0.05 -15.57 -19.95
CA ASN A 485 0.90 -16.08 -20.93
C ASN A 485 0.59 -17.55 -21.23
N SER A 486 0.22 -17.83 -22.48
CA SER A 486 -0.17 -19.17 -22.94
C SER A 486 1.00 -20.13 -23.12
N ASN A 487 2.22 -19.61 -23.32
CA ASN A 487 3.41 -20.41 -23.64
C ASN A 487 4.29 -20.72 -22.41
N ILE A 488 3.76 -20.53 -21.21
CA ILE A 488 4.43 -20.78 -19.93
C ILE A 488 3.91 -22.09 -19.34
N THR A 489 4.84 -22.95 -18.90
CA THR A 489 4.55 -24.28 -18.35
C THR A 489 5.15 -24.48 -16.97
N ASP A 490 5.07 -25.70 -16.45
CA ASP A 490 5.69 -26.10 -15.18
C ASP A 490 7.22 -25.92 -15.19
N SER A 491 7.86 -25.87 -16.36
CA SER A 491 9.30 -25.59 -16.52
C SER A 491 9.67 -24.21 -15.99
N SER A 492 8.89 -23.17 -16.33
CA SER A 492 9.07 -21.83 -15.74
C SER A 492 9.03 -21.86 -14.22
N LEU A 493 8.05 -22.57 -13.63
CA LEU A 493 7.91 -22.65 -12.17
C LEU A 493 9.05 -23.44 -11.52
N ALA A 494 9.60 -24.44 -12.20
CA ALA A 494 10.78 -25.17 -11.76
C ALA A 494 12.00 -24.26 -11.61
N PHE A 495 12.23 -23.34 -12.55
CA PHE A 495 13.35 -22.41 -12.47
C PHE A 495 13.09 -21.23 -11.55
N LEU A 496 11.87 -20.70 -11.52
CA LEU A 496 11.47 -19.67 -10.54
C LEU A 496 11.63 -20.16 -9.10
N SER A 497 11.55 -21.48 -8.85
CA SER A 497 11.82 -22.07 -7.52
C SER A 497 13.22 -21.73 -6.97
N LYS A 498 14.18 -21.39 -7.85
CA LYS A 498 15.53 -20.97 -7.48
C LYS A 498 15.58 -19.54 -6.92
N CYS A 499 14.55 -18.72 -7.17
CA CYS A 499 14.39 -17.38 -6.60
C CYS A 499 13.84 -17.49 -5.17
N GLN A 500 14.71 -17.76 -4.20
CA GLN A 500 14.32 -18.03 -2.80
C GLN A 500 13.68 -16.82 -2.08
N LYS A 501 13.86 -15.61 -2.62
CA LYS A 501 13.25 -14.38 -2.10
C LYS A 501 11.84 -14.13 -2.64
N LEU A 502 11.31 -15.00 -3.51
CA LEU A 502 9.99 -14.84 -4.12
C LEU A 502 8.88 -14.87 -3.07
N ARG A 503 8.07 -13.81 -3.04
CA ARG A 503 6.93 -13.63 -2.11
C ARG A 503 5.60 -13.61 -2.83
N THR A 504 5.54 -13.12 -4.06
CA THR A 504 4.30 -13.02 -4.83
C THR A 504 4.51 -13.63 -6.21
N LEU A 505 3.63 -14.57 -6.56
CA LEU A 505 3.57 -15.17 -7.88
C LEU A 505 2.14 -15.07 -8.43
N GLU A 506 1.99 -14.39 -9.56
CA GLU A 506 0.71 -14.32 -10.28
C GLU A 506 0.82 -15.08 -11.61
N VAL A 507 0.07 -16.17 -11.74
CA VAL A 507 0.07 -17.06 -12.92
C VAL A 507 -1.34 -17.21 -13.51
N ARG A 508 -2.23 -16.26 -13.20
CA ARG A 508 -3.63 -16.29 -13.61
C ARG A 508 -3.74 -16.53 -15.12
N GLY A 509 -4.52 -17.51 -15.55
CA GLY A 509 -4.78 -17.75 -16.97
C GLY A 509 -3.62 -18.37 -17.74
N CYS A 510 -2.66 -19.01 -17.05
CA CYS A 510 -1.64 -19.86 -17.69
C CYS A 510 -2.17 -21.32 -17.79
N PRO A 511 -2.59 -21.78 -18.98
CA PRO A 511 -3.35 -23.03 -19.11
C PRO A 511 -2.50 -24.30 -18.96
N HIS A 512 -1.18 -24.20 -19.08
CA HIS A 512 -0.27 -25.35 -19.01
C HIS A 512 0.36 -25.57 -17.63
N ILE A 513 0.08 -24.70 -16.66
CA ILE A 513 0.56 -24.89 -15.28
C ILE A 513 -0.31 -25.92 -14.57
N SER A 514 0.34 -26.93 -13.99
CA SER A 514 -0.27 -28.08 -13.35
C SER A 514 0.13 -28.20 -11.87
N PRO A 515 -0.40 -29.20 -11.13
CA PRO A 515 0.05 -29.53 -9.78
C PRO A 515 1.58 -29.73 -9.67
N GLN A 516 2.24 -30.21 -10.72
CA GLN A 516 3.70 -30.40 -10.72
C GLN A 516 4.43 -29.06 -10.62
N GLY A 517 3.99 -28.04 -11.37
CA GLY A 517 4.56 -26.69 -11.26
C GLY A 517 4.39 -26.09 -9.87
N LEU A 518 3.24 -26.34 -9.22
CA LEU A 518 3.03 -25.94 -7.83
C LEU A 518 3.96 -26.67 -6.86
N SER A 519 4.17 -27.97 -7.05
CA SER A 519 5.14 -28.74 -6.26
C SER A 519 6.54 -28.16 -6.37
N ASN A 520 6.96 -27.80 -7.59
CA ASN A 520 8.27 -27.23 -7.84
C ASN A 520 8.44 -25.87 -7.13
N ILE A 521 7.46 -24.96 -7.25
CA ILE A 521 7.61 -23.62 -6.68
C ILE A 521 7.67 -23.65 -5.14
N VAL A 522 6.87 -24.48 -4.48
CA VAL A 522 6.90 -24.59 -3.00
C VAL A 522 8.08 -25.39 -2.47
N ALA A 523 8.73 -26.20 -3.31
CA ALA A 523 9.97 -26.86 -2.93
C ALA A 523 11.10 -25.85 -2.70
N GLY A 524 11.21 -24.81 -3.54
CA GLY A 524 12.28 -23.80 -3.47
C GLY A 524 11.90 -22.47 -2.80
N CYS A 525 10.73 -21.90 -3.12
CA CYS A 525 10.31 -20.57 -2.64
C CYS A 525 9.61 -20.65 -1.27
N LYS A 526 10.39 -20.82 -0.20
CA LYS A 526 9.87 -20.93 1.18
C LYS A 526 9.29 -19.65 1.76
N ASN A 527 9.46 -18.52 1.08
CA ASN A 527 8.93 -17.21 1.46
C ASN A 527 7.69 -16.80 0.65
N LEU A 528 7.13 -17.70 -0.17
CA LEU A 528 5.96 -17.39 -0.98
C LEU A 528 4.75 -17.06 -0.09
N GLU A 529 4.25 -15.83 -0.19
CA GLU A 529 3.16 -15.31 0.62
C GLU A 529 1.84 -15.19 -0.15
N THR A 530 1.92 -14.87 -1.44
CA THR A 530 0.75 -14.60 -2.29
C THR A 530 0.83 -15.40 -3.58
N LEU A 531 -0.26 -16.12 -3.89
CA LEU A 531 -0.38 -16.92 -5.09
C LEU A 531 -1.73 -16.68 -5.79
N ASP A 532 -1.70 -16.24 -7.05
CA ASP A 532 -2.89 -16.08 -7.88
C ASP A 532 -2.94 -17.16 -8.98
N LEU A 533 -3.86 -18.12 -8.84
CA LEU A 533 -4.04 -19.28 -9.73
C LEU A 533 -5.36 -19.22 -10.53
N LYS A 534 -6.05 -18.07 -10.55
CA LYS A 534 -7.33 -17.97 -11.28
C LYS A 534 -7.15 -18.39 -12.74
N LYS A 535 -8.13 -19.06 -13.33
CA LYS A 535 -8.14 -19.52 -14.72
C LYS A 535 -7.02 -20.51 -15.08
N CYS A 536 -6.35 -21.12 -14.10
CA CYS A 536 -5.42 -22.24 -14.32
C CYS A 536 -6.18 -23.57 -14.22
N ARG A 537 -6.73 -24.04 -15.34
CA ARG A 537 -7.70 -25.16 -15.37
C ARG A 537 -7.13 -26.51 -14.94
N LYS A 538 -5.83 -26.74 -15.16
CA LYS A 538 -5.13 -27.97 -14.77
C LYS A 538 -4.85 -28.05 -13.27
N ILE A 539 -4.98 -26.95 -12.52
CA ILE A 539 -4.83 -26.96 -11.06
C ILE A 539 -6.04 -27.66 -10.44
N ASN A 540 -5.74 -28.66 -9.60
CA ASN A 540 -6.71 -29.51 -8.90
C ASN A 540 -6.27 -29.76 -7.45
N ASP A 541 -6.93 -30.70 -6.77
CA ASP A 541 -6.68 -31.04 -5.37
C ASP A 541 -5.24 -31.48 -5.09
N ALA A 542 -4.61 -32.22 -6.01
CA ALA A 542 -3.22 -32.65 -5.85
C ALA A 542 -2.29 -31.43 -5.67
N GLY A 543 -2.54 -30.36 -6.43
CA GLY A 543 -1.79 -29.11 -6.30
C GLY A 543 -2.00 -28.45 -4.93
N MET A 544 -3.24 -28.44 -4.44
CA MET A 544 -3.56 -27.85 -3.13
C MET A 544 -2.96 -28.65 -1.97
N ILE A 545 -2.93 -29.98 -2.09
CA ILE A 545 -2.26 -30.87 -1.12
C ILE A 545 -0.75 -30.59 -1.06
N GLN A 546 -0.10 -30.40 -2.21
CA GLN A 546 1.32 -30.02 -2.24
C GLN A 546 1.58 -28.66 -1.57
N LEU A 547 0.73 -27.67 -1.83
CA LEU A 547 0.79 -26.38 -1.13
C LEU A 547 0.63 -26.56 0.39
N ALA A 548 -0.35 -27.37 0.80
CA ALA A 548 -0.67 -27.62 2.20
C ALA A 548 0.46 -28.32 2.98
N GLN A 549 1.20 -29.21 2.32
CA GLN A 549 2.29 -29.98 2.92
C GLN A 549 3.60 -29.18 3.02
N HIS A 550 3.89 -28.34 2.04
CA HIS A 550 5.22 -27.74 1.89
C HIS A 550 5.27 -26.23 2.11
N SER A 551 4.14 -25.53 2.07
CA SER A 551 4.10 -24.09 2.27
C SER A 551 4.22 -23.73 3.75
N GLN A 552 5.16 -22.85 4.07
CA GLN A 552 5.39 -22.36 5.43
C GLN A 552 4.95 -20.89 5.62
N SER A 553 4.74 -20.17 4.52
CA SER A 553 4.55 -18.72 4.51
C SER A 553 3.34 -18.23 3.72
N LEU A 554 2.58 -19.11 3.05
CA LEU A 554 1.47 -18.70 2.18
C LEU A 554 0.35 -18.06 3.01
N LYS A 555 0.19 -16.75 2.82
CA LYS A 555 -0.83 -15.93 3.48
C LYS A 555 -2.06 -15.75 2.61
N GLN A 556 -1.90 -15.77 1.28
CA GLN A 556 -2.96 -15.40 0.34
C GLN A 556 -3.01 -16.34 -0.85
N ILE A 557 -4.19 -16.90 -1.13
CA ILE A 557 -4.43 -17.69 -2.34
C ILE A 557 -5.72 -17.27 -3.04
N LYS A 558 -5.66 -17.10 -4.36
CA LYS A 558 -6.83 -16.79 -5.21
C LYS A 558 -7.05 -17.94 -6.18
N LEU A 559 -8.24 -18.53 -6.12
CA LEU A 559 -8.65 -19.67 -6.95
C LEU A 559 -9.93 -19.27 -7.70
N SER A 560 -9.98 -19.44 -9.01
CA SER A 560 -11.24 -19.36 -9.75
C SER A 560 -11.08 -20.10 -11.06
N TYR A 561 -12.11 -20.78 -11.57
CA TYR A 561 -11.99 -21.55 -12.81
C TYR A 561 -10.83 -22.57 -12.76
N CYS A 562 -10.71 -23.26 -11.62
CA CYS A 562 -9.77 -24.36 -11.37
C CYS A 562 -10.57 -25.62 -11.05
N SER A 563 -9.94 -26.79 -11.18
CA SER A 563 -10.54 -28.10 -10.92
C SER A 563 -10.35 -28.54 -9.46
N VAL A 564 -10.41 -27.60 -8.52
CA VAL A 564 -10.27 -27.86 -7.07
C VAL A 564 -11.63 -28.28 -6.52
N THR A 565 -11.64 -29.25 -5.63
CA THR A 565 -12.85 -29.74 -4.94
C THR A 565 -12.76 -29.45 -3.45
N ASP A 566 -13.75 -29.95 -2.69
CA ASP A 566 -13.74 -29.93 -1.23
C ASP A 566 -12.45 -30.49 -0.64
N VAL A 567 -11.87 -31.55 -1.25
CA VAL A 567 -10.64 -32.19 -0.77
C VAL A 567 -9.47 -31.22 -0.78
N GLY A 568 -9.25 -30.54 -1.91
CA GLY A 568 -8.18 -29.56 -2.03
C GLY A 568 -8.41 -28.33 -1.15
N LEU A 569 -9.66 -27.86 -1.04
CA LEU A 569 -9.99 -26.74 -0.17
C LEU A 569 -9.71 -27.08 1.31
N ILE A 570 -10.17 -28.23 1.79
CA ILE A 570 -9.91 -28.69 3.16
C ILE A 570 -8.42 -28.88 3.40
N ALA A 571 -7.65 -29.38 2.43
CA ALA A 571 -6.20 -29.48 2.55
C ALA A 571 -5.55 -28.12 2.85
N LEU A 572 -5.99 -27.04 2.18
CA LEU A 572 -5.47 -25.69 2.44
C LEU A 572 -5.71 -25.20 3.88
N ALA A 573 -6.67 -25.77 4.62
CA ALA A 573 -6.91 -25.40 6.01
C ALA A 573 -5.73 -25.74 6.94
N SER A 574 -4.85 -26.68 6.56
CA SER A 574 -3.66 -27.02 7.35
C SER A 574 -2.55 -25.95 7.26
N ILE A 575 -2.66 -25.00 6.31
CA ILE A 575 -1.70 -23.90 6.17
C ILE A 575 -1.94 -22.89 7.29
N SER A 576 -1.15 -23.00 8.35
CA SER A 576 -1.29 -22.23 9.60
C SER A 576 -1.15 -20.70 9.45
N CYS A 577 -0.61 -20.25 8.32
CA CYS A 577 -0.43 -18.83 8.02
C CYS A 577 -1.41 -18.27 6.99
N LEU A 578 -2.34 -19.07 6.47
CA LEU A 578 -3.30 -18.65 5.45
C LEU A 578 -4.32 -17.66 6.02
N GLN A 579 -4.30 -16.44 5.52
CA GLN A 579 -5.10 -15.31 6.02
C GLN A 579 -6.19 -14.89 5.04
N TYR A 580 -5.92 -14.97 3.74
CA TYR A 580 -6.84 -14.53 2.70
C TYR A 580 -7.06 -15.62 1.67
N ILE A 581 -8.33 -15.94 1.44
CA ILE A 581 -8.74 -16.80 0.32
C ILE A 581 -9.81 -16.12 -0.51
N SER A 582 -9.75 -16.33 -1.82
CA SER A 582 -10.76 -15.83 -2.77
C SER A 582 -11.10 -16.94 -3.73
N ILE A 583 -12.31 -17.48 -3.65
CA ILE A 583 -12.79 -18.57 -4.50
C ILE A 583 -14.08 -18.19 -5.24
N PHE A 584 -14.06 -18.32 -6.57
CA PHE A 584 -15.23 -18.09 -7.43
C PHE A 584 -15.23 -19.12 -8.56
N HIS A 585 -16.41 -19.61 -8.98
CA HIS A 585 -16.55 -20.50 -10.13
C HIS A 585 -15.60 -21.71 -10.08
N VAL A 586 -15.73 -22.50 -9.02
CA VAL A 586 -15.04 -23.78 -8.86
C VAL A 586 -16.13 -24.84 -8.69
N GLU A 587 -16.32 -25.68 -9.71
CA GLU A 587 -17.48 -26.59 -9.80
C GLU A 587 -17.46 -27.69 -8.74
N GLY A 588 -16.28 -28.09 -8.27
CA GLY A 588 -16.11 -29.18 -7.31
C GLY A 588 -16.38 -28.81 -5.84
N LEU A 589 -16.84 -27.59 -5.54
CA LEU A 589 -17.05 -27.13 -4.17
C LEU A 589 -18.51 -27.26 -3.73
N THR A 590 -18.70 -27.93 -2.59
CA THR A 590 -20.01 -28.05 -1.93
C THR A 590 -20.10 -27.12 -0.72
N SER A 591 -21.32 -26.87 -0.24
CA SER A 591 -21.53 -26.12 1.02
C SER A 591 -20.91 -26.84 2.22
N ASN A 592 -20.94 -28.17 2.24
CA ASN A 592 -20.36 -28.98 3.32
C ASN A 592 -18.82 -28.88 3.35
N GLY A 593 -18.16 -28.97 2.20
CA GLY A 593 -16.70 -28.81 2.13
C GLY A 593 -16.25 -27.40 2.50
N LEU A 594 -17.00 -26.38 2.07
CA LEU A 594 -16.75 -25.00 2.48
C LEU A 594 -16.90 -24.81 4.00
N VAL A 595 -17.95 -25.38 4.60
CA VAL A 595 -18.17 -25.40 6.06
C VAL A 595 -16.99 -26.06 6.78
N ALA A 596 -16.59 -27.26 6.34
CA ALA A 596 -15.47 -27.99 6.92
C ALA A 596 -14.17 -27.17 6.85
N PHE A 597 -13.90 -26.53 5.71
CA PHE A 597 -12.76 -25.64 5.55
C PHE A 597 -12.79 -24.45 6.50
N LEU A 598 -13.92 -23.75 6.64
CA LEU A 598 -14.04 -22.58 7.51
C LEU A 598 -13.80 -22.94 8.98
N LEU A 599 -14.32 -24.10 9.42
CA LEU A 599 -14.10 -24.62 10.77
C LEU A 599 -12.64 -25.06 10.99
N ALA A 600 -12.01 -25.69 9.99
CA ALA A 600 -10.63 -26.16 10.09
C ALA A 600 -9.59 -25.03 9.97
N CYS A 601 -9.84 -24.02 9.14
CA CYS A 601 -8.86 -22.96 8.84
C CYS A 601 -8.84 -21.90 9.95
N GLN A 602 -7.96 -22.10 10.92
CA GLN A 602 -7.91 -21.28 12.14
C GLN A 602 -7.27 -19.89 11.96
N SER A 603 -6.54 -19.66 10.87
CA SER A 603 -5.77 -18.42 10.61
C SER A 603 -6.46 -17.41 9.70
N LEU A 604 -7.63 -17.75 9.14
CA LEU A 604 -8.30 -16.95 8.12
C LEU A 604 -8.83 -15.63 8.68
N THR A 605 -8.43 -14.51 8.09
CA THR A 605 -8.89 -13.15 8.46
C THR A 605 -9.85 -12.57 7.44
N LYS A 606 -9.84 -13.09 6.20
CA LYS A 606 -10.76 -12.67 5.15
C LYS A 606 -10.97 -13.78 4.13
N ALA A 607 -12.23 -14.01 3.77
CA ALA A 607 -12.57 -14.96 2.72
C ALA A 607 -13.53 -14.31 1.73
N LYS A 608 -13.34 -14.56 0.43
CA LYS A 608 -14.29 -14.15 -0.60
C LYS A 608 -14.84 -15.37 -1.31
N PHE A 609 -16.16 -15.47 -1.38
CA PHE A 609 -16.86 -16.57 -2.03
C PHE A 609 -17.97 -16.05 -2.93
N HIS A 610 -18.45 -16.92 -3.81
CA HIS A 610 -19.64 -16.64 -4.62
C HIS A 610 -20.88 -16.52 -3.71
N ALA A 611 -21.78 -15.57 -4.00
CA ALA A 611 -22.95 -15.28 -3.18
C ALA A 611 -23.90 -16.47 -3.00
N CYS A 612 -23.92 -17.44 -3.93
CA CYS A 612 -24.74 -18.64 -3.80
C CYS A 612 -24.45 -19.48 -2.55
N PHE A 613 -23.25 -19.39 -1.96
CA PHE A 613 -22.91 -20.11 -0.74
C PHE A 613 -23.42 -19.42 0.53
N GLU A 614 -23.79 -18.13 0.48
CA GLU A 614 -24.18 -17.36 1.66
C GLU A 614 -25.40 -17.96 2.36
N SER A 615 -26.43 -18.32 1.59
CA SER A 615 -27.66 -18.95 2.11
C SER A 615 -27.49 -20.42 2.48
N LEU A 616 -26.42 -21.08 1.99
CA LEU A 616 -26.17 -22.50 2.20
C LEU A 616 -25.33 -22.78 3.45
N ILE A 617 -24.68 -21.76 4.01
CA ILE A 617 -23.85 -21.92 5.22
C ILE A 617 -24.71 -21.61 6.45
N PRO A 618 -24.72 -22.50 7.47
CA PRO A 618 -25.42 -22.25 8.72
C PRO A 618 -25.01 -20.94 9.38
N GLN A 619 -25.99 -20.17 9.85
CA GLN A 619 -25.75 -18.86 10.47
C GLN A 619 -24.83 -18.94 11.70
N GLN A 620 -24.83 -20.06 12.42
CA GLN A 620 -23.93 -20.28 13.56
C GLN A 620 -22.45 -20.28 13.12
N ILE A 621 -22.14 -20.79 11.92
CA ILE A 621 -20.78 -20.82 11.38
C ILE A 621 -20.37 -19.43 10.92
N LEU A 622 -21.27 -18.69 10.28
CA LEU A 622 -21.02 -17.29 9.93
C LEU A 622 -20.71 -16.46 11.18
N LYS A 623 -21.55 -16.58 12.23
CA LYS A 623 -21.33 -15.94 13.52
C LYS A 623 -20.02 -16.40 14.19
N TYR A 624 -19.68 -17.68 14.10
CA TYR A 624 -18.40 -18.20 14.61
C TYR A 624 -17.19 -17.61 13.88
N MET A 625 -17.25 -17.53 12.55
CA MET A 625 -16.18 -16.93 11.74
C MET A 625 -16.05 -15.44 12.01
N GLU A 626 -17.17 -14.73 12.12
CA GLU A 626 -17.22 -13.32 12.51
C GLU A 626 -16.65 -13.11 13.92
N ALA A 627 -16.99 -13.97 14.89
CA ALA A 627 -16.49 -13.92 16.27
C ALA A 627 -14.98 -14.27 16.39
N ARG A 628 -14.43 -14.98 15.40
CA ARG A 628 -12.98 -15.15 15.25
C ARG A 628 -12.32 -14.02 14.47
N GLY A 629 -13.12 -13.13 13.92
CA GLY A 629 -12.67 -11.99 13.17
C GLY A 629 -12.31 -12.23 11.71
N CYS A 630 -12.86 -13.29 11.13
CA CYS A 630 -12.81 -13.51 9.71
C CYS A 630 -13.88 -12.67 9.01
N VAL A 631 -13.48 -11.80 8.08
CA VAL A 631 -14.41 -11.06 7.22
C VAL A 631 -14.79 -11.92 6.02
N LEU A 632 -16.00 -12.47 6.03
CA LEU A 632 -16.58 -13.15 4.88
C LEU A 632 -17.20 -12.12 3.93
N VAL A 633 -16.88 -12.22 2.65
CA VAL A 633 -17.40 -11.34 1.60
C VAL A 633 -18.02 -12.19 0.51
N TRP A 634 -19.33 -12.06 0.38
CA TRP A 634 -20.13 -12.69 -0.65
C TRP A 634 -20.21 -11.76 -1.85
N ARG A 635 -19.98 -12.28 -3.05
CA ARG A 635 -20.15 -11.49 -4.29
C ARG A 635 -20.86 -12.31 -5.34
N GLU A 636 -21.80 -11.67 -6.00
CA GLU A 636 -22.24 -12.08 -7.32
C GLU A 636 -21.14 -11.68 -8.30
N LYS A 637 -20.52 -12.69 -8.91
CA LYS A 637 -19.66 -12.51 -10.06
C LYS A 637 -20.28 -13.31 -11.18
N THR A 638 -20.53 -12.66 -12.30
CA THR A 638 -21.02 -13.35 -13.49
C THR A 638 -19.96 -14.36 -13.95
N PHE A 639 -20.43 -15.53 -14.36
CA PHE A 639 -19.59 -16.51 -15.03
C PHE A 639 -19.15 -15.93 -16.38
N GLU A 640 -17.85 -15.70 -16.57
CA GLU A 640 -17.31 -15.23 -17.84
C GLU A 640 -17.18 -16.43 -18.78
N SER A 641 -18.17 -16.65 -19.65
CA SER A 641 -18.20 -17.74 -20.63
C SER A 641 -17.41 -17.45 -21.91
N SER A 642 -17.00 -16.20 -22.17
CA SER A 642 -16.25 -15.80 -23.37
C SER A 642 -14.73 -15.75 -23.13
N TRP A 643 -14.01 -16.69 -23.75
CA TRP A 643 -12.60 -16.98 -23.45
C TRP A 643 -11.58 -16.30 -24.38
N TYR A 644 -12.05 -15.50 -25.35
CA TYR A 644 -11.18 -14.86 -26.35
C TYR A 644 -11.33 -13.34 -26.46
N LEU A 645 -12.32 -12.74 -25.83
CA LEU A 645 -12.58 -11.31 -25.92
C LEU A 645 -12.98 -10.79 -24.54
N LEU A 646 -11.98 -10.46 -23.71
CA LEU A 646 -12.14 -9.33 -22.82
C LEU A 646 -11.57 -8.14 -23.57
N ASP A 647 -12.48 -7.59 -24.39
CA ASP A 647 -12.64 -6.19 -24.71
C ASP A 647 -11.50 -5.27 -24.28
N ILE A 648 -10.74 -4.84 -25.28
CA ILE A 648 -9.92 -3.63 -25.26
C ILE A 648 -10.80 -2.40 -24.92
N SER A 649 -12.13 -2.49 -25.09
CA SER A 649 -13.10 -1.42 -24.83
C SER A 649 -13.24 -0.97 -23.36
N ALA A 650 -12.81 -1.77 -22.37
CA ALA A 650 -12.90 -1.38 -20.95
C ALA A 650 -11.71 -0.52 -20.44
N LEU A 651 -10.79 -0.12 -21.33
CA LEU A 651 -9.65 0.77 -21.06
C LEU A 651 -9.58 2.00 -22.00
N TYR A 652 -10.64 2.27 -22.77
CA TYR A 652 -10.75 3.51 -23.56
C TYR A 652 -11.34 4.67 -22.78
#